data_AF-A0A5T0RJC1-F1
#
_entry.id   AF-A0A5T0RJC1-F1
#
_cell.length_a   1.000
_cell.length_b   1.000
_cell.length_c   1.000
_cell.angle_alpha   90.00
_cell.angle_beta   90.00
_cell.angle_gamma   90.00
#
_symmetry.space_group_name_H-M   'P 1'
#
loop_
_entity.id
_entity.type
_entity.pdbx_description
1 polymer ?
#
loop_
_entity_poly.entity_id
_entity_poly.type
_entity_poly.pdbx_seq_one_letter_code
_entity_poly.pdbx_strand_id
1 'polypeptide(L)'
;MAELNFKTKAQNLKNLQTKLKKAKVLPLVLTSLEELISNEDKVLQDIQTLKANRLIIRSSSLSEDSMKNSNAGAFLSLANIKADSKDELLKALYEVANSMPSKSDEILVQPMLENITLCGVGFSVDKDNFSPYFCLQYDENGSNSSITDGSSKSAKTYYHYRNYLEFKDIRLQKIIELIKELEVLYDCHFLDVEFAFAIQDDKEELFCLQVRPLVMHEKNNLFHSLPKEALYRFYKRFESLKESRSRVLGDKAIFGVMPDWNPAEIIGLRPKRLAFSLYKEIITDNIWAYQRDNYGYRDLRSHPLIHSFLGIPYVDVRLSFNSFIPKKIDENIAQKLVNFYLDKLNKNHELHDKIEFNIVYSCYDFNSSKKLEELLNHGFNENEIKRLEFSLLELTNKIINPRSGFYLKDIQKAYKLKERYDGIINSNFSLIDKIYWLIEECKRYGTLPFAGVARAAFVAMQLLNSLVEIDFITKEEKDDFLNSLNTVSKNLSKQTNHLNFHNKDQFLKDFGHLRAGTYNILSPRYDEDFELYFDVDQKDSKVYLQDKVFVFSKEKTKALNALLREHGLEINACEFFDFLKQAIEGRELVKFEFTRLLSKAIVYIEELGKYYGIEKEDLAHLDIKSILNLYSSLYSINPKEQFVEEINRNKKEYELTQAIKLPSLLCNADEIFSFYNHSIIPNFITQKSITAFTAKENDKDLEGKIVLIYAADPGYDYLFTKNIAGLITCYGGANSHMAIRASELGMPAVIGVGEENFEKYLKAKKINIECESEQIFCL
;
A
#
# COMPACT_ATOMS: atom_id res chain seq x y z
N MET A 1 -13.04 42.34 -6.96
CA MET A 1 -12.28 42.68 -5.74
C MET A 1 -10.84 42.94 -6.16
N ALA A 2 -10.09 43.83 -5.52
CA ALA A 2 -8.67 43.99 -5.86
C ALA A 2 -7.90 42.74 -5.41
N GLU A 3 -7.32 42.02 -6.38
CA GLU A 3 -6.49 40.82 -6.20
C GLU A 3 -5.29 41.11 -5.28
N LEU A 4 -4.95 40.13 -4.46
CA LEU A 4 -3.80 40.13 -3.57
C LEU A 4 -2.62 39.44 -4.26
N ASN A 5 -1.43 40.00 -4.09
CA ASN A 5 -0.19 39.33 -4.47
C ASN A 5 0.45 38.68 -3.24
N PHE A 6 1.05 37.50 -3.43
CA PHE A 6 1.82 36.85 -2.38
C PHE A 6 3.03 37.69 -1.96
N LYS A 7 3.18 37.82 -0.64
CA LYS A 7 4.32 38.45 0.04
C LYS A 7 4.82 37.49 1.13
N THR A 8 5.39 38.02 2.20
CA THR A 8 5.78 37.29 3.41
C THR A 8 4.56 36.76 4.18
N LYS A 9 4.79 35.78 5.07
CA LYS A 9 3.78 35.23 6.00
C LYS A 9 3.00 36.32 6.74
N ALA A 10 3.71 37.25 7.37
CA ALA A 10 3.16 38.40 8.08
C ALA A 10 2.26 39.26 7.18
N GLN A 11 2.77 39.64 6.01
CA GLN A 11 2.07 40.56 5.14
C GLN A 11 0.86 39.92 4.45
N ASN A 12 0.89 38.61 4.19
CA ASN A 12 -0.26 37.85 3.71
C ASN A 12 -1.41 37.91 4.73
N LEU A 13 -1.14 37.61 6.01
CA LEU A 13 -2.15 37.69 7.07
C LEU A 13 -2.69 39.11 7.26
N LYS A 14 -1.81 40.13 7.24
CA LYS A 14 -2.21 41.54 7.33
C LYS A 14 -3.15 41.97 6.21
N ASN A 15 -2.88 41.52 4.98
CA ASN A 15 -3.74 41.80 3.83
C ASN A 15 -5.11 41.11 3.94
N LEU A 16 -5.15 39.92 4.56
CA LEU A 16 -6.38 39.15 4.75
C LEU A 16 -7.28 39.69 5.85
N GLN A 17 -6.74 40.32 6.90
CA GLN A 17 -7.50 40.78 8.07
C GLN A 17 -8.72 41.66 7.74
N THR A 18 -8.68 42.39 6.62
CA THR A 18 -9.77 43.28 6.18
C THR A 18 -10.59 42.73 5.00
N LYS A 19 -10.17 41.62 4.39
CA LYS A 19 -10.75 41.09 3.15
C LYS A 19 -11.40 39.71 3.32
N LEU A 20 -10.89 38.89 4.24
CA LEU A 20 -11.33 37.52 4.46
C LEU A 20 -12.69 37.49 5.19
N LYS A 21 -13.63 36.68 4.71
CA LYS A 21 -14.99 36.59 5.27
C LYS A 21 -15.34 35.21 5.82
N LYS A 22 -14.71 34.16 5.30
CA LYS A 22 -14.99 32.77 5.65
C LYS A 22 -14.24 32.28 6.89
N ALA A 23 -13.23 33.03 7.33
CA ALA A 23 -12.50 32.80 8.57
C ALA A 23 -12.03 34.13 9.18
N LYS A 24 -11.63 34.09 10.45
CA LYS A 24 -10.99 35.21 11.14
C LYS A 24 -9.48 35.14 10.99
N VAL A 25 -8.83 36.30 10.97
CA VAL A 25 -7.38 36.43 11.16
C VAL A 25 -7.18 37.14 12.49
N LEU A 26 -6.33 36.58 13.35
CA LEU A 26 -6.03 37.19 14.65
C LEU A 26 -5.37 38.57 14.44
N PRO A 27 -5.63 39.54 15.34
CA PRO A 27 -4.95 40.83 15.27
C PRO A 27 -3.44 40.62 15.36
N LEU A 28 -2.69 41.46 14.67
CA LEU A 28 -1.25 41.29 14.50
C LEU A 28 -0.52 42.63 14.62
N VAL A 29 0.71 42.55 15.13
CA VAL A 29 1.70 43.62 15.12
C VAL A 29 2.91 43.10 14.34
N LEU A 30 3.41 43.92 13.42
CA LEU A 30 4.61 43.63 12.65
C LEU A 30 5.72 44.56 13.12
N THR A 31 6.89 44.01 13.35
CA THR A 31 8.11 44.78 13.65
C THR A 31 9.31 44.11 13.01
N SER A 32 10.53 44.61 13.25
CA SER A 32 11.78 44.02 12.77
C SER A 32 12.87 44.20 13.83
N LEU A 33 14.02 43.54 13.65
CA LEU A 33 15.17 43.77 14.54
C LEU A 33 15.66 45.22 14.47
N GLU A 34 15.60 45.83 13.29
CA GLU A 34 15.93 47.25 13.10
C GLU A 34 14.99 48.17 13.90
N GLU A 35 13.68 47.94 13.84
CA GLU A 35 12.72 48.76 14.59
C GLU A 35 12.82 48.51 16.09
N LEU A 36 13.01 47.27 16.52
CA LEU A 36 13.17 46.92 17.93
C LEU A 36 14.39 47.61 18.57
N ILE A 37 15.52 47.64 17.86
CA ILE A 37 16.74 48.34 18.32
C ILE A 37 16.53 49.86 18.32
N SER A 38 15.82 50.38 17.30
CA SER A 38 15.67 51.82 17.12
C SER A 38 14.60 52.43 18.03
N ASN A 39 13.57 51.68 18.40
CA ASN A 39 12.39 52.19 19.09
C ASN A 39 11.63 51.12 19.90
N GLU A 40 12.33 50.47 20.84
CA GLU A 40 11.81 49.39 21.69
C GLU A 40 10.47 49.75 22.37
N ASP A 41 10.38 50.93 23.01
CA ASP A 41 9.19 51.32 23.76
C ASP A 41 7.95 51.44 22.86
N LYS A 42 8.13 51.91 21.62
CA LYS A 42 7.04 51.96 20.64
C LYS A 42 6.58 50.55 20.27
N VAL A 43 7.51 49.63 19.99
CA VAL A 43 7.17 48.23 19.65
C VAL A 43 6.39 47.57 20.79
N LEU A 44 6.82 47.78 22.04
CA LEU A 44 6.11 47.27 23.21
C LEU A 44 4.71 47.88 23.37
N GLN A 45 4.55 49.18 23.13
CA GLN A 45 3.23 49.85 23.13
C GLN A 45 2.32 49.29 22.03
N ASP A 46 2.85 49.09 20.82
CA ASP A 46 2.10 48.51 19.71
C ASP A 46 1.63 47.09 20.05
N ILE A 47 2.48 46.25 20.65
CA ILE A 47 2.13 44.89 21.11
C ILE A 47 1.03 44.92 22.18
N GLN A 48 1.04 45.89 23.11
CA GLN A 48 0.00 46.04 24.12
C GLN A 48 -1.39 46.30 23.53
N THR A 49 -1.48 46.85 22.31
CA THR A 49 -2.77 47.08 21.63
C THR A 49 -3.50 45.78 21.26
N LEU A 50 -2.79 44.64 21.21
CA LEU A 50 -3.37 43.32 20.95
C LEU A 50 -4.30 42.84 22.10
N LYS A 51 -4.17 43.43 23.31
CA LYS A 51 -4.98 43.11 24.50
C LYS A 51 -5.08 41.61 24.80
N ALA A 52 -3.97 40.90 24.66
CA ALA A 52 -3.88 39.46 24.90
C ALA A 52 -3.06 39.18 26.16
N ASN A 53 -3.42 38.11 26.89
CA ASN A 53 -2.62 37.65 28.05
C ASN A 53 -1.38 36.88 27.59
N ARG A 54 -1.49 36.16 26.47
CA ARG A 54 -0.45 35.32 25.90
C ARG A 54 -0.28 35.60 24.42
N LEU A 55 0.95 35.55 23.97
CA LEU A 55 1.36 35.89 22.62
C LEU A 55 2.09 34.72 21.96
N ILE A 56 2.02 34.71 20.63
CA ILE A 56 2.90 33.93 19.76
C ILE A 56 3.73 34.89 18.91
N ILE A 57 5.04 34.63 18.86
CA ILE A 57 6.01 35.42 18.11
C ILE A 57 6.57 34.51 17.02
N ARG A 58 6.33 34.87 15.76
CA ARG A 58 6.67 34.07 14.59
C ARG A 58 7.64 34.84 13.69
N SER A 59 8.61 34.12 13.14
CA SER A 59 9.46 34.61 12.05
C SER A 59 8.66 34.76 10.75
N SER A 60 9.00 35.79 9.98
CA SER A 60 8.42 36.08 8.66
C SER A 60 9.47 36.70 7.74
N SER A 61 10.25 35.83 7.09
CA SER A 61 11.31 36.26 6.16
C SER A 61 10.91 36.11 4.70
N LEU A 62 11.45 36.97 3.83
CA LEU A 62 11.40 36.79 2.37
C LEU A 62 12.13 35.53 1.89
N SER A 63 13.04 35.00 2.71
CA SER A 63 13.81 33.78 2.42
C SER A 63 13.06 32.50 2.82
N GLU A 64 11.91 32.63 3.49
CA GLU A 64 11.10 31.51 3.99
C GLU A 64 10.13 30.99 2.91
N ASP A 65 9.41 31.90 2.24
CA ASP A 65 8.36 31.56 1.28
C ASP A 65 8.59 32.24 -0.09
N SER A 66 8.76 31.44 -1.15
CA SER A 66 8.81 31.93 -2.53
C SER A 66 8.08 30.99 -3.50
N MET A 67 7.74 31.49 -4.69
CA MET A 67 7.16 30.67 -5.76
C MET A 67 8.08 29.55 -6.27
N LYS A 68 9.40 29.65 -6.01
CA LYS A 68 10.42 28.71 -6.52
C LYS A 68 10.91 27.73 -5.47
N ASN A 69 11.09 28.18 -4.23
CA ASN A 69 11.58 27.41 -3.09
C ASN A 69 10.72 27.71 -1.85
N SER A 70 10.43 26.67 -1.05
CA SER A 70 9.82 26.80 0.28
C SER A 70 10.82 26.33 1.33
N ASN A 71 11.15 27.22 2.26
CA ASN A 71 11.91 26.95 3.48
C ASN A 71 10.97 27.00 4.69
N ALA A 72 9.78 26.40 4.56
CA ALA A 72 8.77 26.38 5.62
C ALA A 72 9.35 25.81 6.93
N GLY A 73 9.18 26.56 8.03
CA GLY A 73 9.69 26.14 9.34
C GLY A 73 11.21 26.28 9.51
N ALA A 74 11.91 26.97 8.60
CA ALA A 74 13.36 27.18 8.71
C ALA A 74 13.76 28.08 9.88
N PHE A 75 12.83 28.89 10.40
CA PHE A 75 13.11 29.92 11.40
C PHE A 75 12.21 29.78 12.63
N LEU A 76 12.65 30.36 13.75
CA LEU A 76 12.07 30.13 15.07
C LEU A 76 10.66 30.73 15.18
N SER A 77 9.76 30.01 15.88
CA SER A 77 8.49 30.53 16.37
C SER A 77 8.35 30.18 17.85
N LEU A 78 8.06 31.16 18.69
CA LEU A 78 7.92 31.00 20.14
C LEU A 78 6.47 31.27 20.55
N ALA A 79 5.84 30.27 21.16
CA ALA A 79 4.47 30.35 21.64
C ALA A 79 4.41 30.55 23.16
N ASN A 80 3.22 30.89 23.67
CA ASN A 80 2.90 30.97 25.10
C ASN A 80 3.71 32.02 25.88
N ILE A 81 4.07 33.11 25.21
CA ILE A 81 4.82 34.23 25.80
C ILE A 81 3.87 35.12 26.59
N LYS A 82 4.16 35.38 27.86
CA LYS A 82 3.35 36.26 28.69
C LYS A 82 3.44 37.72 28.24
N ALA A 83 2.29 38.34 27.97
CA ALA A 83 2.24 39.72 27.47
C ALA A 83 2.56 40.77 28.55
N ASP A 84 2.39 40.44 29.82
CA ASP A 84 2.68 41.32 30.97
C ASP A 84 4.15 41.28 31.42
N SER A 85 4.94 40.35 30.89
CA SER A 85 6.35 40.16 31.21
C SER A 85 7.26 40.80 30.15
N LYS A 86 7.73 42.03 30.42
CA LYS A 86 8.61 42.77 29.50
C LYS A 86 9.87 41.97 29.15
N ASP A 87 10.51 41.34 30.14
CA ASP A 87 11.76 40.60 29.94
C ASP A 87 11.56 39.36 29.05
N GLU A 88 10.49 38.60 29.27
CA GLU A 88 10.16 37.39 28.49
C GLU A 88 9.81 37.76 27.04
N LEU A 89 9.02 38.82 26.86
CA LEU A 89 8.65 39.33 25.55
C LEU A 89 9.86 39.81 24.74
N LEU A 90 10.73 40.64 25.33
CA LEU A 90 11.95 41.11 24.66
C LEU A 90 12.88 39.96 24.30
N LYS A 91 13.10 39.03 25.23
CA LYS A 91 13.93 37.84 24.97
C LYS A 91 13.39 37.07 23.77
N ALA A 92 12.09 36.79 23.73
CA ALA A 92 11.47 36.06 22.65
C ALA A 92 11.53 36.81 21.31
N LEU A 93 11.35 38.14 21.30
CA LEU A 93 11.52 38.98 20.11
C LEU A 93 12.95 38.89 19.55
N TYR A 94 13.96 39.05 20.40
CA TYR A 94 15.36 38.96 19.98
C TYR A 94 15.74 37.55 19.52
N GLU A 95 15.26 36.49 20.18
CA GLU A 95 15.52 35.11 19.75
C GLU A 95 14.92 34.82 18.36
N VAL A 96 13.68 35.22 18.12
CA VAL A 96 13.04 35.05 16.80
C VAL A 96 13.74 35.91 15.75
N ALA A 97 14.05 37.16 16.06
CA ALA A 97 14.78 38.06 15.17
C ALA A 97 16.13 37.49 14.72
N ASN A 98 16.93 37.00 15.68
CA ASN A 98 18.27 36.47 15.41
C ASN A 98 18.25 35.11 14.71
N SER A 99 17.10 34.44 14.62
CA SER A 99 16.95 33.22 13.83
C SER A 99 16.89 33.50 12.31
N MET A 100 16.57 34.73 11.90
CA MET A 100 16.36 35.11 10.50
C MET A 100 17.62 35.74 9.87
N PRO A 101 17.80 35.64 8.54
CA PRO A 101 19.04 36.05 7.86
C PRO A 101 19.21 37.57 7.76
N SER A 102 18.12 38.36 7.75
CA SER A 102 18.16 39.81 7.63
C SER A 102 17.62 40.50 8.88
N LYS A 103 18.24 41.62 9.28
CA LYS A 103 17.71 42.47 10.36
C LYS A 103 16.41 43.18 9.98
N SER A 104 16.15 43.30 8.68
CA SER A 104 14.92 43.86 8.12
C SER A 104 13.82 42.81 7.91
N ASP A 105 14.07 41.53 8.22
CA ASP A 105 13.01 40.52 8.20
C ASP A 105 11.93 40.84 9.24
N GLU A 106 10.70 40.48 8.93
CA GLU A 106 9.54 40.82 9.74
C GLU A 106 9.37 39.83 10.89
N ILE A 107 9.07 40.37 12.07
CA ILE A 107 8.64 39.63 13.24
C ILE A 107 7.13 39.80 13.35
N LEU A 108 6.39 38.69 13.30
CA LEU A 108 4.95 38.64 13.44
C LEU A 108 4.57 38.34 14.89
N VAL A 109 3.89 39.28 15.55
CA VAL A 109 3.35 39.09 16.91
C VAL A 109 1.83 39.02 16.85
N GLN A 110 1.24 37.97 17.41
CA GLN A 110 -0.21 37.76 17.48
C GLN A 110 -0.62 37.29 18.89
N PRO A 111 -1.88 37.49 19.31
CA PRO A 111 -2.46 36.73 20.41
C PRO A 111 -2.26 35.23 20.18
N MET A 112 -1.93 34.50 21.23
CA MET A 112 -1.94 33.04 21.15
C MET A 112 -3.38 32.56 21.06
N LEU A 113 -3.69 31.74 20.06
CA LEU A 113 -5.01 31.10 19.96
C LEU A 113 -5.14 30.05 21.08
N GLU A 114 -6.12 30.25 21.96
CA GLU A 114 -6.46 29.34 23.05
C GLU A 114 -7.74 28.56 22.74
N ASN A 115 -8.03 27.50 23.51
CA ASN A 115 -9.23 26.67 23.36
C ASN A 115 -9.44 26.11 21.94
N ILE A 116 -8.33 25.68 21.32
CA ILE A 116 -8.35 25.04 20.01
C ILE A 116 -9.11 23.71 20.12
N THR A 117 -10.06 23.52 19.22
CA THR A 117 -10.83 22.27 19.08
C THR A 117 -10.37 21.44 17.90
N LEU A 118 -9.76 22.09 16.90
CA LEU A 118 -9.21 21.46 15.70
C LEU A 118 -8.11 22.33 15.12
N CYS A 119 -6.94 21.78 14.80
CA CYS A 119 -5.87 22.50 14.11
C CYS A 119 -5.36 21.66 12.94
N GLY A 120 -5.00 22.30 11.82
CA GLY A 120 -4.56 21.57 10.66
C GLY A 120 -4.01 22.41 9.51
N VAL A 121 -3.65 21.69 8.46
CA VAL A 121 -3.13 22.19 7.20
C VAL A 121 -4.03 21.70 6.06
N GLY A 122 -4.35 22.60 5.13
CA GLY A 122 -5.20 22.33 3.99
C GLY A 122 -4.52 22.74 2.70
N PHE A 123 -4.36 21.79 1.79
CA PHE A 123 -3.94 22.06 0.43
C PHE A 123 -5.15 22.20 -0.48
N SER A 124 -5.15 23.20 -1.35
CA SER A 124 -6.21 23.38 -2.34
C SER A 124 -6.20 22.29 -3.43
N VAL A 125 -5.06 21.64 -3.64
CA VAL A 125 -4.85 20.54 -4.58
C VAL A 125 -4.01 19.46 -3.93
N ASP A 126 -3.90 18.29 -4.56
CA ASP A 126 -2.88 17.33 -4.17
C ASP A 126 -1.48 17.96 -4.34
N LYS A 127 -0.69 17.94 -3.27
CA LYS A 127 0.62 18.60 -3.24
C LYS A 127 1.65 17.96 -4.17
N ASP A 128 1.47 16.69 -4.58
CA ASP A 128 2.48 15.93 -5.30
C ASP A 128 2.29 16.04 -6.83
N ASN A 129 1.03 16.07 -7.29
CA ASN A 129 0.71 16.10 -8.73
C ASN A 129 -0.40 17.08 -9.13
N PHE A 130 -0.81 17.97 -8.21
CA PHE A 130 -1.83 19.00 -8.42
C PHE A 130 -3.21 18.47 -8.84
N SER A 131 -3.50 17.21 -8.53
CA SER A 131 -4.82 16.64 -8.73
C SER A 131 -5.91 17.49 -8.06
N PRO A 132 -7.12 17.56 -8.63
CA PRO A 132 -8.18 18.47 -8.19
C PRO A 132 -8.91 17.99 -6.93
N TYR A 133 -8.16 17.75 -5.85
CA TYR A 133 -8.65 17.38 -4.53
C TYR A 133 -8.18 18.40 -3.49
N PHE A 134 -9.10 18.89 -2.66
CA PHE A 134 -8.71 19.50 -1.40
C PHE A 134 -8.17 18.39 -0.49
N CYS A 135 -6.97 18.57 0.04
CA CYS A 135 -6.30 17.62 0.92
C CYS A 135 -6.13 18.27 2.29
N LEU A 136 -6.87 17.80 3.29
CA LEU A 136 -6.86 18.35 4.64
C LEU A 136 -6.19 17.36 5.59
N GLN A 137 -5.28 17.84 6.42
CA GLN A 137 -4.68 17.08 7.52
C GLN A 137 -4.87 17.86 8.81
N TYR A 138 -5.48 17.25 9.83
CA TYR A 138 -5.79 17.93 11.08
C TYR A 138 -5.82 16.97 12.27
N ASP A 139 -5.73 17.50 13.48
CA ASP A 139 -6.09 16.77 14.70
C ASP A 139 -7.04 17.60 15.58
N GLU A 140 -7.54 16.94 16.63
CA GLU A 140 -8.55 17.48 17.56
C GLU A 140 -8.04 17.39 19.02
N ASN A 141 -6.71 17.34 19.21
CA ASN A 141 -6.10 17.22 20.54
C ASN A 141 -5.91 18.58 21.25
N GLY A 142 -6.26 19.68 20.57
CA GLY A 142 -6.13 21.05 21.09
C GLY A 142 -4.74 21.66 20.98
N SER A 143 -3.78 20.98 20.35
CA SER A 143 -2.47 21.53 20.03
C SER A 143 -2.55 22.51 18.85
N ASN A 144 -1.66 23.50 18.83
CA ASN A 144 -1.57 24.47 17.74
C ASN A 144 -0.49 24.12 16.69
N SER A 145 0.37 23.13 16.96
CA SER A 145 1.53 22.83 16.12
C SER A 145 1.68 21.36 15.73
N SER A 146 0.96 20.44 16.39
CA SER A 146 1.15 18.99 16.28
C SER A 146 1.11 18.43 14.86
N ILE A 147 0.32 19.05 13.98
CA ILE A 147 0.26 18.69 12.56
C ILE A 147 1.45 19.29 11.80
N THR A 148 1.76 20.56 12.01
CA THR A 148 2.86 21.26 11.32
C THR A 148 4.26 20.77 11.73
N ASP A 149 4.43 20.32 12.96
CA ASP A 149 5.68 19.75 13.49
C ASP A 149 5.76 18.22 13.33
N GLY A 150 4.69 17.57 12.86
CA GLY A 150 4.62 16.14 12.63
C GLY A 150 4.58 15.26 13.88
N SER A 151 4.32 15.84 15.06
CA SER A 151 4.24 15.11 16.34
C SER A 151 2.87 14.46 16.58
N SER A 152 1.85 14.79 15.79
CA SER A 152 0.49 14.24 15.95
C SER A 152 0.46 12.73 15.72
N LYS A 153 0.00 11.98 16.74
CA LYS A 153 -0.22 10.53 16.67
C LYS A 153 -1.60 10.14 16.14
N SER A 154 -2.50 11.12 16.04
CA SER A 154 -3.92 10.93 15.70
C SER A 154 -4.35 11.87 14.56
N ALA A 155 -3.43 12.23 13.68
CA ALA A 155 -3.72 13.06 12.52
C ALA A 155 -4.76 12.36 11.64
N LYS A 156 -5.79 13.11 11.23
CA LYS A 156 -6.80 12.68 10.27
C LYS A 156 -6.48 13.31 8.92
N THR A 157 -6.44 12.49 7.88
CA THR A 157 -6.25 12.95 6.50
C THR A 157 -7.55 12.78 5.73
N TYR A 158 -8.02 13.85 5.10
CA TYR A 158 -9.28 13.90 4.37
C TYR A 158 -9.07 14.44 2.96
N TYR A 159 -9.67 13.77 1.98
CA TYR A 159 -9.65 14.16 0.58
C TYR A 159 -11.05 14.56 0.13
N HIS A 160 -11.16 15.63 -0.64
CA HIS A 160 -12.43 16.08 -1.21
C HIS A 160 -12.27 16.56 -2.64
N TYR A 161 -12.93 15.89 -3.58
CA TYR A 161 -12.91 16.26 -4.98
C TYR A 161 -13.49 17.66 -5.19
N ARG A 162 -12.73 18.52 -5.86
CA ARG A 162 -12.98 19.96 -5.97
C ARG A 162 -14.37 20.34 -6.48
N ASN A 163 -14.89 19.57 -7.44
CA ASN A 163 -16.17 19.85 -8.11
C ASN A 163 -17.36 19.09 -7.47
N TYR A 164 -17.12 18.41 -6.36
CA TYR A 164 -18.16 17.90 -5.48
C TYR A 164 -18.59 19.01 -4.51
N LEU A 165 -19.90 19.15 -4.29
CA LEU A 165 -20.48 20.27 -3.52
C LEU A 165 -21.21 19.80 -2.25
N GLU A 166 -21.29 18.48 -2.04
CA GLU A 166 -21.98 17.92 -0.89
C GLU A 166 -20.98 17.64 0.22
N PHE A 167 -21.28 18.10 1.43
CA PHE A 167 -20.44 17.96 2.61
C PHE A 167 -21.22 17.26 3.71
N LYS A 168 -20.61 16.25 4.33
CA LYS A 168 -21.18 15.58 5.52
C LYS A 168 -20.76 16.27 6.82
N ASP A 169 -19.57 16.88 6.84
CA ASP A 169 -19.03 17.60 7.98
C ASP A 169 -18.98 19.11 7.71
N ILE A 170 -19.67 19.87 8.55
CA ILE A 170 -19.76 21.33 8.46
C ILE A 170 -18.42 22.03 8.73
N ARG A 171 -17.54 21.46 9.57
CA ARG A 171 -16.21 22.01 9.84
C ARG A 171 -15.35 21.92 8.58
N LEU A 172 -15.38 20.77 7.89
CA LEU A 172 -14.66 20.57 6.63
C LEU A 172 -15.21 21.46 5.50
N GLN A 173 -16.54 21.65 5.44
CA GLN A 173 -17.14 22.60 4.51
C GLN A 173 -16.58 24.02 4.72
N LYS A 174 -16.58 24.52 5.96
CA LYS A 174 -16.06 25.85 6.29
C LYS A 174 -14.58 26.02 5.90
N ILE A 175 -13.75 24.99 6.14
CA ILE A 175 -12.33 25.00 5.74
C ILE A 175 -12.20 25.08 4.21
N ILE A 176 -12.97 24.29 3.46
CA ILE A 176 -12.91 24.30 1.99
C ILE A 176 -13.46 25.63 1.42
N GLU A 177 -14.47 26.21 2.03
CA GLU A 177 -14.95 27.56 1.68
C GLU A 177 -13.91 28.64 1.94
N LEU A 178 -13.16 28.55 3.05
CA LEU A 178 -11.99 29.41 3.32
C LEU A 178 -10.95 29.28 2.21
N ILE A 179 -10.55 28.05 1.86
CA ILE A 179 -9.54 27.82 0.82
C ILE A 179 -10.03 28.40 -0.52
N LYS A 180 -11.27 28.15 -0.92
CA LYS A 180 -11.85 28.71 -2.16
C LYS A 180 -11.89 30.24 -2.15
N GLU A 181 -12.20 30.88 -1.01
CA GLU A 181 -12.13 32.34 -0.88
C GLU A 181 -10.69 32.85 -1.08
N LEU A 182 -9.70 32.16 -0.50
CA LEU A 182 -8.29 32.50 -0.67
C LEU A 182 -7.84 32.36 -2.12
N GLU A 183 -8.30 31.33 -2.85
CA GLU A 183 -7.99 31.18 -4.29
C GLU A 183 -8.47 32.37 -5.11
N VAL A 184 -9.68 32.87 -4.82
CA VAL A 184 -10.24 34.06 -5.48
C VAL A 184 -9.50 35.33 -5.09
N LEU A 185 -9.10 35.46 -3.82
CA LEU A 185 -8.40 36.65 -3.34
C LEU A 185 -6.98 36.75 -3.93
N TYR A 186 -6.31 35.64 -4.18
CA TYR A 186 -4.93 35.57 -4.68
C TYR A 186 -4.79 35.21 -6.17
N ASP A 187 -5.90 34.96 -6.87
CA ASP A 187 -5.93 34.41 -8.24
C ASP A 187 -4.99 33.18 -8.41
N CYS A 188 -5.06 32.25 -7.46
CA CYS A 188 -4.16 31.10 -7.40
C CYS A 188 -4.87 29.85 -6.88
N HIS A 189 -4.84 28.78 -7.67
CA HIS A 189 -5.46 27.48 -7.32
C HIS A 189 -4.56 26.55 -6.51
N PHE A 190 -3.32 26.93 -6.24
CA PHE A 190 -2.30 26.07 -5.63
C PHE A 190 -1.85 26.69 -4.31
N LEU A 191 -2.63 26.44 -3.27
CA LEU A 191 -2.49 27.04 -1.95
C LEU A 191 -2.20 25.97 -0.90
N ASP A 192 -1.45 26.39 0.10
CA ASP A 192 -1.23 25.72 1.37
C ASP A 192 -1.70 26.68 2.48
N VAL A 193 -2.63 26.21 3.30
CA VAL A 193 -3.36 27.01 4.28
C VAL A 193 -3.29 26.34 5.64
N GLU A 194 -2.73 27.04 6.64
CA GLU A 194 -2.85 26.63 8.04
C GLU A 194 -4.13 27.22 8.63
N PHE A 195 -4.90 26.39 9.35
CA PHE A 195 -6.17 26.78 9.93
C PHE A 195 -6.39 26.18 11.31
N ALA A 196 -7.27 26.79 12.10
CA ALA A 196 -7.73 26.22 13.36
C ALA A 196 -9.17 26.61 13.67
N PHE A 197 -9.91 25.70 14.32
CA PHE A 197 -11.11 26.03 15.07
C PHE A 197 -10.77 26.26 16.52
N ALA A 198 -11.36 27.30 17.11
CA ALA A 198 -11.23 27.60 18.53
C ALA A 198 -12.53 28.17 19.08
N ILE A 199 -12.76 27.97 20.38
CA ILE A 199 -13.92 28.54 21.08
C ILE A 199 -13.58 29.97 21.52
N GLN A 200 -14.34 30.93 21.00
CA GLN A 200 -14.34 32.33 21.43
C GLN A 200 -15.76 32.78 21.74
N ASP A 201 -15.98 33.43 22.88
CA ASP A 201 -17.30 33.93 23.31
C ASP A 201 -18.40 32.84 23.21
N ASP A 202 -18.09 31.64 23.71
CA ASP A 202 -18.95 30.44 23.67
C ASP A 202 -19.34 29.95 22.25
N LYS A 203 -18.60 30.36 21.22
CA LYS A 203 -18.81 29.94 19.83
C LYS A 203 -17.53 29.40 19.20
N GLU A 204 -17.66 28.32 18.45
CA GLU A 204 -16.56 27.75 17.67
C GLU A 204 -16.39 28.54 16.36
N GLU A 205 -15.21 29.13 16.19
CA GLU A 205 -14.87 30.02 15.08
C GLU A 205 -13.67 29.47 14.31
N LEU A 206 -13.68 29.66 12.98
CA LEU A 206 -12.57 29.26 12.10
C LEU A 206 -11.57 30.41 11.95
N PHE A 207 -10.28 30.10 12.14
CA PHE A 207 -9.16 31.01 11.98
C PHE A 207 -8.26 30.58 10.82
N CYS A 208 -7.84 31.55 10.01
CA CYS A 208 -6.76 31.38 9.04
C CYS A 208 -5.45 31.78 9.72
N LEU A 209 -4.57 30.79 9.93
CA LEU A 209 -3.30 30.97 10.64
C LEU A 209 -2.15 31.29 9.69
N GLN A 210 -2.22 30.84 8.43
CA GLN A 210 -1.26 31.14 7.37
C GLN A 210 -1.86 30.80 5.99
N VAL A 211 -1.39 31.50 4.94
CA VAL A 211 -1.61 31.10 3.54
C VAL A 211 -0.32 31.31 2.75
N ARG A 212 0.02 30.35 1.89
CA ARG A 212 1.16 30.42 0.97
C ARG A 212 0.88 29.70 -0.35
N PRO A 213 1.56 30.06 -1.45
CA PRO A 213 1.44 29.31 -2.70
C PRO A 213 2.23 27.99 -2.60
N LEU A 214 1.73 26.94 -3.27
CA LEU A 214 2.45 25.68 -3.44
C LEU A 214 3.55 25.83 -4.50
N VAL A 215 4.71 25.23 -4.21
CA VAL A 215 5.83 25.20 -5.16
C VAL A 215 5.51 24.25 -6.32
N MET A 216 5.50 24.77 -7.54
CA MET A 216 5.14 24.05 -8.76
C MET A 216 6.30 23.36 -9.49
N HIS A 217 7.55 23.64 -9.12
CA HIS A 217 8.71 23.21 -9.89
C HIS A 217 8.79 21.67 -9.99
N GLU A 218 9.06 21.15 -11.19
CA GLU A 218 9.28 19.71 -11.50
C GLU A 218 8.11 18.74 -11.29
N LYS A 219 6.90 19.22 -10.97
CA LYS A 219 5.72 18.36 -10.75
C LYS A 219 4.80 18.32 -11.97
N ASN A 220 4.26 17.13 -12.26
CA ASN A 220 3.22 16.98 -13.27
C ASN A 220 1.93 17.66 -12.80
N ASN A 221 1.34 18.51 -13.64
CA ASN A 221 0.09 19.19 -13.33
C ASN A 221 -1.11 18.41 -13.87
N LEU A 222 -1.82 17.72 -12.96
CA LEU A 222 -3.00 16.92 -13.28
C LEU A 222 -4.33 17.60 -12.92
N PHE A 223 -4.32 18.91 -12.68
CA PHE A 223 -5.49 19.66 -12.22
C PHE A 223 -6.72 19.49 -13.12
N HIS A 224 -6.51 19.38 -14.44
CA HIS A 224 -7.58 19.22 -15.43
C HIS A 224 -7.77 17.77 -15.92
N SER A 225 -7.01 16.81 -15.40
CA SER A 225 -7.00 15.43 -15.91
C SER A 225 -8.19 14.59 -15.41
N LEU A 226 -8.92 15.04 -14.38
CA LEU A 226 -10.04 14.32 -13.77
C LEU A 226 -11.39 15.04 -13.96
N PRO A 227 -12.15 14.74 -15.02
CA PRO A 227 -13.46 15.34 -15.27
C PRO A 227 -14.51 14.80 -14.29
N LYS A 228 -15.46 15.65 -13.91
CA LYS A 228 -16.55 15.31 -12.97
C LYS A 228 -17.40 14.16 -13.49
N GLU A 229 -17.61 14.10 -14.79
CA GLU A 229 -18.40 13.09 -15.48
C GLU A 229 -17.79 11.69 -15.32
N ALA A 230 -16.46 11.57 -15.25
CA ALA A 230 -15.80 10.29 -15.02
C ALA A 230 -16.12 9.74 -13.62
N LEU A 231 -16.02 10.57 -12.58
CA LEU A 231 -16.40 10.20 -11.22
C LEU A 231 -17.90 9.89 -11.09
N TYR A 232 -18.76 10.62 -11.79
CA TYR A 232 -20.20 10.33 -11.78
C TYR A 232 -20.56 9.03 -12.51
N ARG A 233 -19.87 8.70 -13.60
CA ARG A 233 -19.97 7.37 -14.23
C ARG A 233 -19.50 6.27 -13.29
N PHE A 234 -18.41 6.51 -12.57
CA PHE A 234 -17.94 5.57 -11.55
C PHE A 234 -18.97 5.40 -10.42
N TYR A 235 -19.53 6.48 -9.87
CA TYR A 235 -20.62 6.44 -8.89
C TYR A 235 -21.79 5.56 -9.35
N LYS A 236 -22.32 5.80 -10.56
CA LYS A 236 -23.40 4.97 -11.12
C LYS A 236 -23.00 3.50 -11.25
N ARG A 237 -21.75 3.23 -11.65
CA ARG A 237 -21.25 1.87 -11.76
C ARG A 237 -21.15 1.21 -10.39
N PHE A 238 -20.65 1.91 -9.38
CA PHE A 238 -20.55 1.42 -8.01
C PHE A 238 -21.93 1.09 -7.43
N GLU A 239 -22.93 1.96 -7.60
CA GLU A 239 -24.31 1.68 -7.19
C GLU A 239 -24.85 0.40 -7.86
N SER A 240 -24.64 0.23 -9.19
CA SER A 240 -25.05 -1.00 -9.88
C SER A 240 -24.33 -2.27 -9.41
N LEU A 241 -23.16 -2.12 -8.79
CA LEU A 241 -22.40 -3.25 -8.24
C LEU A 241 -22.91 -3.68 -6.87
N LYS A 242 -23.65 -2.83 -6.15
CA LYS A 242 -24.30 -3.18 -4.88
C LYS A 242 -25.42 -4.19 -5.06
N GLU A 243 -26.11 -4.15 -6.20
CA GLU A 243 -27.20 -5.06 -6.51
C GLU A 243 -26.81 -6.54 -6.32
N SER A 244 -27.74 -7.32 -5.79
CA SER A 244 -27.56 -8.76 -5.60
C SER A 244 -27.33 -9.43 -6.95
N ARG A 245 -26.34 -10.32 -7.02
CA ARG A 245 -26.07 -11.11 -8.22
C ARG A 245 -26.39 -12.57 -7.96
N SER A 246 -26.89 -13.24 -8.98
CA SER A 246 -27.09 -14.69 -8.93
C SER A 246 -25.80 -15.38 -8.49
N ARG A 247 -25.92 -16.29 -7.50
CA ARG A 247 -24.81 -17.09 -6.91
C ARG A 247 -23.80 -16.31 -6.06
N VAL A 248 -23.96 -15.01 -5.88
CA VAL A 248 -23.11 -14.19 -5.00
C VAL A 248 -23.93 -13.78 -3.78
N LEU A 249 -23.56 -14.30 -2.62
CA LEU A 249 -24.20 -13.97 -1.35
C LEU A 249 -23.63 -12.65 -0.79
N GLY A 250 -24.37 -12.03 0.11
CA GLY A 250 -23.95 -10.82 0.83
C GLY A 250 -24.62 -9.53 0.36
N ASP A 251 -24.97 -8.69 1.33
CA ASP A 251 -25.86 -7.54 1.12
C ASP A 251 -25.11 -6.22 0.85
N LYS A 252 -23.78 -6.22 1.06
CA LYS A 252 -22.91 -5.05 0.87
C LYS A 252 -21.91 -5.31 -0.24
N ALA A 253 -21.61 -4.28 -1.02
CA ALA A 253 -20.48 -4.29 -1.93
C ALA A 253 -19.33 -3.48 -1.31
N ILE A 254 -18.23 -4.17 -1.05
CA ILE A 254 -16.98 -3.58 -0.57
C ILE A 254 -15.92 -3.92 -1.60
N PHE A 255 -15.12 -2.92 -1.95
CA PHE A 255 -14.02 -3.07 -2.88
C PHE A 255 -12.72 -2.67 -2.19
N GLY A 256 -11.65 -3.47 -2.31
CA GLY A 256 -10.37 -3.14 -1.70
C GLY A 256 -9.16 -3.30 -2.62
N VAL A 257 -8.10 -2.53 -2.39
CA VAL A 257 -6.85 -2.62 -3.18
C VAL A 257 -5.86 -3.67 -2.66
N MET A 258 -6.06 -4.19 -1.43
CA MET A 258 -5.19 -5.18 -0.79
C MET A 258 -5.81 -6.54 -0.40
N PRO A 259 -7.14 -6.71 -0.29
CA PRO A 259 -7.72 -8.02 0.02
C PRO A 259 -7.34 -9.12 -0.99
N ASP A 260 -7.07 -10.34 -0.49
CA ASP A 260 -6.87 -11.57 -1.29
C ASP A 260 -5.74 -11.41 -2.35
N TRP A 261 -6.08 -11.47 -3.65
CA TRP A 261 -5.18 -11.30 -4.79
C TRP A 261 -4.68 -9.85 -4.94
N ASN A 262 -4.10 -9.31 -3.87
CA ASN A 262 -3.66 -7.94 -3.62
C ASN A 262 -3.02 -7.26 -4.86
N PRO A 263 -3.77 -6.46 -5.63
CA PRO A 263 -3.21 -5.78 -6.78
C PRO A 263 -2.20 -4.69 -6.41
N ALA A 264 -2.34 -4.03 -5.25
CA ALA A 264 -1.39 -3.01 -4.80
C ALA A 264 0.03 -3.61 -4.60
N GLU A 265 0.11 -4.81 -4.03
CA GLU A 265 1.37 -5.55 -3.86
C GLU A 265 1.92 -6.10 -5.19
N ILE A 266 1.05 -6.61 -6.08
CA ILE A 266 1.50 -7.38 -7.25
C ILE A 266 1.77 -6.50 -8.48
N ILE A 267 0.97 -5.45 -8.70
CA ILE A 267 1.07 -4.57 -9.88
C ILE A 267 1.07 -3.07 -9.53
N GLY A 268 0.98 -2.71 -8.24
CA GLY A 268 0.88 -1.33 -7.77
C GLY A 268 -0.54 -0.76 -7.82
N LEU A 269 -0.76 0.41 -7.18
CA LEU A 269 -2.07 1.08 -7.18
C LEU A 269 -2.48 1.64 -8.54
N ARG A 270 -1.51 2.08 -9.34
CA ARG A 270 -1.74 2.72 -10.64
C ARG A 270 -0.94 2.00 -11.72
N PRO A 271 -1.24 0.72 -11.99
CA PRO A 271 -0.53 -0.05 -13.00
C PRO A 271 -0.77 0.54 -14.39
N LYS A 272 0.23 0.47 -15.27
CA LYS A 272 0.00 0.69 -16.71
C LYS A 272 -0.81 -0.46 -17.30
N ARG A 273 -1.47 -0.21 -18.45
CA ARG A 273 -2.48 -1.12 -19.03
C ARG A 273 -1.97 -2.54 -19.25
N LEU A 274 -0.73 -2.71 -19.73
CA LEU A 274 -0.21 -4.03 -20.06
C LEU A 274 -0.07 -4.92 -18.82
N ALA A 275 0.57 -4.39 -17.76
CA ALA A 275 0.74 -5.12 -16.50
C ALA A 275 -0.60 -5.53 -15.90
N PHE A 276 -1.57 -4.61 -15.89
CA PHE A 276 -2.89 -4.88 -15.36
C PHE A 276 -3.69 -5.90 -16.19
N SER A 277 -3.69 -5.76 -17.52
CA SER A 277 -4.42 -6.67 -18.41
C SER A 277 -3.81 -8.08 -18.40
N LEU A 278 -2.47 -8.21 -18.30
CA LEU A 278 -1.80 -9.49 -18.07
C LEU A 278 -2.26 -10.12 -16.76
N TYR A 279 -2.23 -9.38 -15.64
CA TYR A 279 -2.65 -9.90 -14.33
C TYR A 279 -4.09 -10.42 -14.33
N LYS A 280 -4.99 -9.71 -14.99
CA LYS A 280 -6.37 -10.16 -15.22
C LYS A 280 -6.44 -11.45 -16.03
N GLU A 281 -5.76 -11.47 -17.18
CA GLU A 281 -5.82 -12.57 -18.13
C GLU A 281 -5.31 -13.89 -17.53
N ILE A 282 -4.19 -13.84 -16.81
CA ILE A 282 -3.56 -15.06 -16.31
C ILE A 282 -4.08 -15.49 -14.93
N ILE A 283 -4.78 -14.63 -14.18
CA ILE A 283 -5.25 -14.94 -12.82
C ILE A 283 -6.71 -14.51 -12.58
N THR A 284 -6.97 -13.21 -12.51
CA THR A 284 -8.13 -12.69 -11.76
C THR A 284 -9.44 -12.63 -12.53
N ASP A 285 -9.41 -12.78 -13.86
CA ASP A 285 -10.65 -12.90 -14.65
C ASP A 285 -11.36 -14.23 -14.36
N ASN A 286 -10.62 -15.34 -14.19
CA ASN A 286 -11.22 -16.67 -14.10
C ASN A 286 -10.47 -17.70 -13.25
N ILE A 287 -9.14 -17.73 -13.34
CA ILE A 287 -8.31 -18.84 -12.81
C ILE A 287 -8.46 -19.00 -11.30
N TRP A 288 -8.52 -17.88 -10.57
CA TRP A 288 -8.74 -17.87 -9.13
C TRP A 288 -10.00 -18.66 -8.72
N ALA A 289 -11.12 -18.45 -9.43
CA ALA A 289 -12.42 -19.07 -9.13
C ALA A 289 -12.44 -20.56 -9.47
N TYR A 290 -11.88 -20.94 -10.62
CA TYR A 290 -11.73 -22.36 -11.00
C TYR A 290 -10.98 -23.13 -9.91
N GLN A 291 -9.91 -22.54 -9.39
CA GLN A 291 -9.08 -23.22 -8.43
C GLN A 291 -9.70 -23.28 -7.03
N ARG A 292 -10.44 -22.26 -6.61
CA ARG A 292 -11.26 -22.32 -5.38
C ARG A 292 -12.26 -23.47 -5.43
N ASP A 293 -13.01 -23.63 -6.51
CA ASP A 293 -13.98 -24.74 -6.66
C ASP A 293 -13.29 -26.13 -6.63
N ASN A 294 -12.15 -26.27 -7.32
CA ASN A 294 -11.34 -27.50 -7.30
C ASN A 294 -10.92 -27.90 -5.88
N TYR A 295 -10.69 -26.92 -5.00
CA TYR A 295 -10.32 -27.13 -3.60
C TYR A 295 -11.50 -27.34 -2.66
N GLY A 296 -12.74 -27.33 -3.17
CA GLY A 296 -13.94 -27.63 -2.38
C GLY A 296 -14.67 -26.40 -1.84
N TYR A 297 -14.28 -25.21 -2.28
CA TYR A 297 -14.98 -23.97 -1.96
C TYR A 297 -16.14 -23.69 -2.94
N ARG A 298 -16.96 -22.67 -2.65
CA ARG A 298 -18.08 -22.27 -3.52
C ARG A 298 -17.59 -21.85 -4.91
N ASP A 299 -18.42 -22.17 -5.92
CA ASP A 299 -18.17 -21.85 -7.31
C ASP A 299 -18.57 -20.41 -7.63
N LEU A 300 -17.59 -19.62 -8.06
CA LEU A 300 -17.77 -18.22 -8.51
C LEU A 300 -17.23 -18.00 -9.94
N ARG A 301 -17.15 -19.06 -10.75
CA ARG A 301 -16.79 -18.93 -12.15
C ARG A 301 -17.72 -17.93 -12.85
N SER A 302 -17.19 -17.26 -13.87
CA SER A 302 -17.85 -16.18 -14.61
C SER A 302 -17.92 -14.82 -13.88
N HIS A 303 -17.39 -14.71 -12.67
CA HIS A 303 -17.20 -13.44 -11.99
C HIS A 303 -15.71 -13.05 -11.96
N PRO A 304 -15.32 -11.93 -12.60
CA PRO A 304 -13.96 -11.42 -12.44
C PRO A 304 -13.77 -10.91 -11.01
N LEU A 305 -12.66 -11.25 -10.37
CA LEU A 305 -12.38 -10.82 -8.99
C LEU A 305 -12.04 -9.33 -8.93
N ILE A 306 -11.31 -8.83 -9.92
CA ILE A 306 -10.79 -7.46 -9.93
C ILE A 306 -11.57 -6.58 -10.92
N HIS A 307 -12.01 -5.45 -10.39
CA HIS A 307 -12.62 -4.36 -11.12
C HIS A 307 -11.61 -3.22 -11.33
N SER A 308 -11.67 -2.57 -12.49
CA SER A 308 -10.91 -1.35 -12.75
C SER A 308 -11.81 -0.15 -12.54
N PHE A 309 -11.51 0.67 -11.55
CA PHE A 309 -12.18 1.94 -11.34
C PHE A 309 -11.27 3.06 -11.80
N LEU A 310 -11.52 3.53 -13.02
CA LEU A 310 -10.74 4.60 -13.66
C LEU A 310 -9.24 4.30 -13.64
N GLY A 311 -8.90 3.05 -13.94
CA GLY A 311 -7.52 2.53 -13.98
C GLY A 311 -7.02 1.91 -12.68
N ILE A 312 -7.61 2.22 -11.53
CA ILE A 312 -7.19 1.64 -10.24
C ILE A 312 -7.83 0.25 -10.06
N PRO A 313 -7.04 -0.82 -9.79
CA PRO A 313 -7.54 -2.16 -9.57
C PRO A 313 -8.08 -2.33 -8.15
N TYR A 314 -9.31 -2.84 -8.03
CA TYR A 314 -9.94 -3.19 -6.77
C TYR A 314 -10.48 -4.61 -6.81
N VAL A 315 -10.21 -5.37 -5.77
CA VAL A 315 -10.81 -6.69 -5.50
C VAL A 315 -12.25 -6.49 -5.00
N ASP A 316 -13.21 -7.19 -5.61
CA ASP A 316 -14.55 -7.34 -5.06
C ASP A 316 -14.48 -8.25 -3.82
N VAL A 317 -14.54 -7.63 -2.64
CA VAL A 317 -14.38 -8.34 -1.37
C VAL A 317 -15.55 -9.29 -1.12
N ARG A 318 -16.75 -8.95 -1.59
CA ARG A 318 -17.93 -9.83 -1.48
C ARG A 318 -17.70 -11.12 -2.26
N LEU A 319 -17.16 -11.04 -3.48
CA LEU A 319 -16.77 -12.23 -4.26
C LEU A 319 -15.68 -13.03 -3.55
N SER A 320 -14.63 -12.36 -3.07
CA SER A 320 -13.54 -13.03 -2.36
C SER A 320 -14.07 -13.81 -1.13
N PHE A 321 -14.90 -13.18 -0.30
CA PHE A 321 -15.51 -13.81 0.89
C PHE A 321 -16.41 -14.99 0.57
N ASN A 322 -17.21 -14.92 -0.49
CA ASN A 322 -17.96 -16.08 -0.96
C ASN A 322 -17.05 -17.25 -1.33
N SER A 323 -15.88 -16.96 -1.92
CA SER A 323 -14.93 -17.97 -2.43
C SER A 323 -14.20 -18.74 -1.33
N PHE A 324 -14.25 -18.26 -0.09
CA PHE A 324 -13.64 -18.94 1.06
C PHE A 324 -14.59 -19.90 1.78
N ILE A 325 -15.88 -19.90 1.42
CA ILE A 325 -16.87 -20.73 2.09
C ILE A 325 -16.84 -22.15 1.49
N PRO A 326 -16.83 -23.21 2.31
CA PRO A 326 -16.96 -24.58 1.80
C PRO A 326 -18.26 -24.77 1.01
N LYS A 327 -18.21 -25.43 -0.14
CA LYS A 327 -19.39 -25.58 -1.02
C LYS A 327 -20.55 -26.39 -0.45
N LYS A 328 -20.31 -27.18 0.60
CA LYS A 328 -21.33 -28.00 1.28
C LYS A 328 -22.19 -27.20 2.27
N ILE A 329 -21.80 -25.98 2.60
CA ILE A 329 -22.55 -25.13 3.54
C ILE A 329 -23.87 -24.68 2.89
N ASP A 330 -24.96 -24.81 3.65
CA ASP A 330 -26.29 -24.31 3.28
C ASP A 330 -26.26 -22.81 2.98
N GLU A 331 -27.06 -22.36 2.01
CA GLU A 331 -27.03 -20.98 1.56
C GLU A 331 -27.39 -19.97 2.66
N ASN A 332 -28.26 -20.34 3.62
CA ASN A 332 -28.60 -19.43 4.72
C ASN A 332 -27.42 -19.20 5.66
N ILE A 333 -26.69 -20.27 6.01
CA ILE A 333 -25.48 -20.19 6.84
C ILE A 333 -24.40 -19.40 6.08
N ALA A 334 -24.21 -19.70 4.79
CA ALA A 334 -23.23 -19.02 3.95
C ALA A 334 -23.55 -17.51 3.82
N GLN A 335 -24.82 -17.13 3.65
CA GLN A 335 -25.24 -15.73 3.56
C GLN A 335 -24.94 -14.97 4.85
N LYS A 336 -25.29 -15.54 6.02
CA LYS A 336 -24.94 -14.96 7.33
C LYS A 336 -23.42 -14.79 7.46
N LEU A 337 -22.66 -15.76 6.97
CA LEU A 337 -21.19 -15.77 7.09
C LEU A 337 -20.54 -14.71 6.22
N VAL A 338 -20.99 -14.54 4.96
CA VAL A 338 -20.51 -13.45 4.10
C VAL A 338 -20.86 -12.08 4.71
N ASN A 339 -22.08 -11.90 5.20
CA ASN A 339 -22.49 -10.65 5.83
C ASN A 339 -21.65 -10.35 7.09
N PHE A 340 -21.40 -11.37 7.92
CA PHE A 340 -20.50 -11.24 9.07
C PHE A 340 -19.09 -10.79 8.65
N TYR A 341 -18.49 -11.40 7.62
CA TYR A 341 -17.16 -11.01 7.13
C TYR A 341 -17.15 -9.57 6.58
N LEU A 342 -18.15 -9.19 5.79
CA LEU A 342 -18.29 -7.83 5.25
C LEU A 342 -18.45 -6.80 6.37
N ASP A 343 -19.28 -7.09 7.37
CA ASP A 343 -19.49 -6.21 8.51
C ASP A 343 -18.23 -6.08 9.38
N LYS A 344 -17.50 -7.18 9.58
CA LYS A 344 -16.24 -7.18 10.32
C LYS A 344 -15.19 -6.35 9.61
N LEU A 345 -15.04 -6.48 8.28
CA LEU A 345 -14.09 -5.64 7.53
C LEU A 345 -14.51 -4.17 7.52
N ASN A 346 -15.79 -3.86 7.29
CA ASN A 346 -16.29 -2.48 7.27
C ASN A 346 -16.15 -1.76 8.62
N LYS A 347 -16.01 -2.49 9.74
CA LYS A 347 -15.74 -1.90 11.06
C LYS A 347 -14.24 -1.78 11.36
N ASN A 348 -13.40 -2.55 10.66
CA ASN A 348 -11.97 -2.71 10.93
C ASN A 348 -11.20 -2.59 9.61
N HIS A 349 -11.15 -1.38 9.04
CA HIS A 349 -10.58 -1.12 7.72
C HIS A 349 -9.09 -1.49 7.62
N GLU A 350 -8.37 -1.42 8.74
CA GLU A 350 -6.97 -1.78 8.90
C GLU A 350 -6.69 -3.27 8.67
N LEU A 351 -7.72 -4.13 8.67
CA LEU A 351 -7.59 -5.57 8.40
C LEU A 351 -7.65 -5.93 6.91
N HIS A 352 -7.73 -4.95 6.01
CA HIS A 352 -7.91 -5.19 4.57
C HIS A 352 -6.79 -6.01 3.90
N ASP A 353 -5.57 -6.01 4.41
CA ASP A 353 -4.44 -6.85 3.96
C ASP A 353 -4.35 -8.19 4.75
N LYS A 354 -5.21 -8.38 5.75
CA LYS A 354 -5.19 -9.51 6.72
C LYS A 354 -6.51 -10.32 6.73
N ILE A 355 -7.33 -10.16 5.70
CA ILE A 355 -8.69 -10.72 5.67
C ILE A 355 -8.74 -12.24 5.90
N GLU A 356 -7.76 -12.98 5.38
CA GLU A 356 -7.76 -14.45 5.44
C GLU A 356 -7.48 -15.02 6.83
N PHE A 357 -6.77 -14.30 7.69
CA PHE A 357 -6.38 -14.77 9.02
C PHE A 357 -7.24 -14.16 10.13
N ASN A 358 -7.70 -12.91 9.94
CA ASN A 358 -8.36 -12.15 11.00
C ASN A 358 -9.89 -12.04 10.82
N ILE A 359 -10.40 -12.32 9.62
CA ILE A 359 -11.83 -12.18 9.30
C ILE A 359 -12.44 -13.50 8.88
N VAL A 360 -11.81 -14.20 7.93
CA VAL A 360 -12.43 -15.33 7.23
C VAL A 360 -12.08 -16.67 7.87
N TYR A 361 -13.09 -17.48 8.16
CA TYR A 361 -12.93 -18.90 8.44
C TYR A 361 -12.89 -19.69 7.12
N SER A 362 -11.67 -20.00 6.63
CA SER A 362 -11.45 -20.65 5.33
C SER A 362 -11.01 -22.11 5.41
N CYS A 363 -10.59 -22.56 6.58
CA CYS A 363 -10.23 -23.95 6.89
C CYS A 363 -10.37 -24.19 8.39
N TYR A 364 -10.39 -25.45 8.79
CA TYR A 364 -10.27 -25.85 10.19
C TYR A 364 -8.82 -25.76 10.67
N ASP A 365 -8.64 -25.34 11.91
CA ASP A 365 -7.40 -25.22 12.67
C ASP A 365 -7.59 -25.71 14.12
N PHE A 366 -6.51 -25.76 14.92
CA PHE A 366 -6.58 -26.29 16.30
C PHE A 366 -7.36 -25.39 17.28
N ASN A 367 -7.80 -24.19 16.87
CA ASN A 367 -8.52 -23.23 17.70
C ASN A 367 -9.93 -22.91 17.15
N SER A 368 -10.38 -23.67 16.14
CA SER A 368 -11.58 -23.37 15.37
C SER A 368 -12.84 -23.35 16.23
N SER A 369 -12.99 -24.29 17.16
CA SER A 369 -14.16 -24.34 18.04
C SER A 369 -14.35 -23.02 18.80
N LYS A 370 -13.26 -22.49 19.39
CA LYS A 370 -13.26 -21.22 20.14
C LYS A 370 -13.43 -20.01 19.21
N LYS A 371 -12.73 -19.99 18.07
CA LYS A 371 -12.82 -18.88 17.10
C LYS A 371 -14.23 -18.69 16.54
N LEU A 372 -14.98 -19.79 16.37
CA LEU A 372 -16.34 -19.75 15.83
C LEU A 372 -17.40 -19.32 16.86
N GLU A 373 -17.11 -19.33 18.17
CA GLU A 373 -18.06 -18.91 19.21
C GLU A 373 -18.51 -17.45 19.05
N GLU A 374 -17.65 -16.59 18.48
CA GLU A 374 -17.97 -15.19 18.17
C GLU A 374 -19.25 -15.09 17.32
N LEU A 375 -19.49 -16.07 16.44
CA LEU A 375 -20.64 -16.08 15.54
C LEU A 375 -21.99 -16.15 16.29
N LEU A 376 -22.03 -16.65 17.53
CA LEU A 376 -23.26 -16.63 18.35
C LEU A 376 -23.76 -15.20 18.57
N ASN A 377 -22.85 -14.24 18.71
CA ASN A 377 -23.17 -12.81 18.87
C ASN A 377 -23.63 -12.15 17.56
N HIS A 378 -23.57 -12.88 16.44
CA HIS A 378 -23.88 -12.40 15.09
C HIS A 378 -25.02 -13.19 14.43
N GLY A 379 -25.93 -13.77 15.24
CA GLY A 379 -27.17 -14.37 14.75
C GLY A 379 -27.04 -15.81 14.25
N PHE A 380 -25.94 -16.48 14.59
CA PHE A 380 -25.79 -17.93 14.40
C PHE A 380 -26.29 -18.68 15.63
N ASN A 381 -26.82 -19.87 15.43
CA ASN A 381 -27.07 -20.82 16.52
C ASN A 381 -25.99 -21.92 16.58
N GLU A 382 -25.96 -22.66 17.69
CA GLU A 382 -24.96 -23.72 17.93
C GLU A 382 -24.95 -24.79 16.84
N ASN A 383 -26.11 -25.17 16.28
CA ASN A 383 -26.20 -26.16 15.22
C ASN A 383 -25.59 -25.65 13.90
N GLU A 384 -25.80 -24.37 13.58
CA GLU A 384 -25.19 -23.73 12.41
C GLU A 384 -23.67 -23.68 12.56
N ILE A 385 -23.17 -23.31 13.74
CA ILE A 385 -21.74 -23.28 14.05
C ILE A 385 -21.13 -24.67 13.94
N LYS A 386 -21.77 -25.71 14.50
CA LYS A 386 -21.29 -27.10 14.40
C LYS A 386 -21.27 -27.61 12.97
N ARG A 387 -22.25 -27.24 12.15
CA ARG A 387 -22.24 -27.56 10.70
C ARG A 387 -21.10 -26.87 9.97
N LEU A 388 -20.82 -25.61 10.31
CA LEU A 388 -19.70 -24.85 9.75
C LEU A 388 -18.36 -25.49 10.14
N GLU A 389 -18.16 -25.75 11.42
CA GLU A 389 -16.98 -26.42 11.97
C GLU A 389 -16.70 -27.76 11.28
N PHE A 390 -17.73 -28.63 11.18
CA PHE A 390 -17.61 -29.92 10.52
C PHE A 390 -17.28 -29.78 9.03
N SER A 391 -17.91 -28.84 8.32
CA SER A 391 -17.61 -28.62 6.90
C SER A 391 -16.21 -28.05 6.67
N LEU A 392 -15.70 -27.23 7.58
CA LEU A 392 -14.32 -26.74 7.55
C LEU A 392 -13.34 -27.90 7.80
N LEU A 393 -13.63 -28.79 8.74
CA LEU A 393 -12.81 -29.96 9.04
C LEU A 393 -12.75 -30.92 7.83
N GLU A 394 -13.90 -31.27 7.25
CA GLU A 394 -13.95 -32.11 6.04
C GLU A 394 -13.18 -31.50 4.88
N LEU A 395 -13.29 -30.18 4.70
CA LEU A 395 -12.56 -29.46 3.68
C LEU A 395 -11.05 -29.53 3.93
N THR A 396 -10.60 -29.24 5.15
CA THR A 396 -9.19 -29.31 5.56
C THR A 396 -8.64 -30.71 5.33
N ASN A 397 -9.34 -31.77 5.78
CA ASN A 397 -8.91 -33.16 5.57
C ASN A 397 -8.72 -33.53 4.10
N LYS A 398 -9.54 -32.98 3.20
CA LYS A 398 -9.35 -33.18 1.74
C LYS A 398 -8.12 -32.46 1.21
N ILE A 399 -7.85 -31.25 1.69
CA ILE A 399 -6.70 -30.44 1.25
C ILE A 399 -5.38 -31.06 1.71
N ILE A 400 -5.29 -31.45 2.98
CA ILE A 400 -4.06 -31.96 3.61
C ILE A 400 -3.77 -33.43 3.28
N ASN A 401 -4.68 -34.12 2.58
CA ASN A 401 -4.53 -35.56 2.35
C ASN A 401 -3.24 -35.88 1.58
N PRO A 402 -2.35 -36.74 2.11
CA PRO A 402 -1.01 -36.97 1.56
C PRO A 402 -1.02 -37.77 0.24
N ARG A 403 -2.16 -38.33 -0.16
CA ARG A 403 -2.29 -39.15 -1.37
C ARG A 403 -3.20 -38.51 -2.42
N SER A 404 -4.30 -37.90 -1.98
CA SER A 404 -5.32 -37.35 -2.86
C SER A 404 -5.45 -35.84 -2.81
N GLY A 405 -4.67 -35.15 -1.97
CA GLY A 405 -4.65 -33.69 -1.87
C GLY A 405 -4.40 -33.06 -3.24
N PHE A 406 -5.24 -32.10 -3.63
CA PHE A 406 -5.20 -31.55 -4.98
C PHE A 406 -3.89 -30.80 -5.28
N TYR A 407 -3.25 -30.24 -4.25
CA TYR A 407 -1.96 -29.54 -4.34
C TYR A 407 -0.84 -30.43 -4.93
N LEU A 408 -0.86 -31.73 -4.67
CA LEU A 408 0.11 -32.68 -5.23
C LEU A 408 0.01 -32.73 -6.75
N LYS A 409 -1.23 -32.74 -7.28
CA LYS A 409 -1.49 -32.73 -8.73
C LYS A 409 -1.08 -31.40 -9.36
N ASP A 410 -1.26 -30.31 -8.65
CA ASP A 410 -0.87 -28.98 -9.13
C ASP A 410 0.64 -28.80 -9.17
N ILE A 411 1.37 -29.23 -8.14
CA ILE A 411 2.84 -29.28 -8.16
C ILE A 411 3.33 -30.13 -9.34
N GLN A 412 2.70 -31.29 -9.58
CA GLN A 412 3.03 -32.14 -10.73
C GLN A 412 2.79 -31.48 -12.10
N LYS A 413 1.75 -30.64 -12.23
CA LYS A 413 1.52 -29.87 -13.46
C LYS A 413 2.65 -28.86 -13.70
N ALA A 414 3.14 -28.22 -12.65
CA ALA A 414 4.22 -27.23 -12.77
C ALA A 414 5.50 -27.84 -13.33
N TYR A 415 5.83 -29.10 -13.01
CA TYR A 415 6.99 -29.78 -13.61
C TYR A 415 6.90 -29.97 -15.13
N LYS A 416 5.70 -29.89 -15.72
CA LYS A 416 5.52 -29.94 -17.18
C LYS A 416 5.78 -28.61 -17.87
N LEU A 417 5.84 -27.50 -17.13
CA LEU A 417 6.01 -26.16 -17.70
C LEU A 417 7.31 -26.02 -18.48
N LYS A 418 8.40 -26.63 -18.02
CA LYS A 418 9.69 -26.57 -18.71
C LYS A 418 9.61 -27.15 -20.13
N GLU A 419 9.06 -28.35 -20.27
CA GLU A 419 8.88 -29.00 -21.58
C GLU A 419 7.99 -28.17 -22.51
N ARG A 420 6.89 -27.61 -21.97
CA ARG A 420 5.97 -26.74 -22.73
C ARG A 420 6.64 -25.45 -23.18
N TYR A 421 7.39 -24.82 -22.28
CA TYR A 421 8.19 -23.63 -22.57
C TYR A 421 9.17 -23.92 -23.70
N ASP A 422 10.02 -24.94 -23.55
CA ASP A 422 11.02 -25.31 -24.56
C ASP A 422 10.37 -25.64 -25.91
N GLY A 423 9.22 -26.32 -25.90
CA GLY A 423 8.43 -26.60 -27.10
C GLY A 423 7.95 -25.34 -27.83
N ILE A 424 7.53 -24.30 -27.12
CA ILE A 424 7.10 -23.02 -27.72
C ILE A 424 8.30 -22.24 -28.23
N ILE A 425 9.37 -22.11 -27.43
CA ILE A 425 10.53 -21.30 -27.80
C ILE A 425 11.21 -21.86 -29.06
N ASN A 426 11.37 -23.18 -29.14
CA ASN A 426 12.01 -23.89 -30.25
C ASN A 426 11.08 -24.13 -31.46
N SER A 427 9.81 -23.71 -31.39
CA SER A 427 8.88 -23.85 -32.51
C SER A 427 9.13 -22.83 -33.62
N ASN A 428 8.60 -23.14 -34.81
CA ASN A 428 8.55 -22.22 -35.96
C ASN A 428 7.31 -21.31 -35.93
N PHE A 429 6.64 -21.18 -34.79
CA PHE A 429 5.48 -20.32 -34.62
C PHE A 429 5.83 -18.85 -34.88
N SER A 430 4.84 -18.10 -35.39
CA SER A 430 4.96 -16.65 -35.49
C SER A 430 5.12 -16.04 -34.09
N LEU A 431 5.61 -14.81 -34.01
CA LEU A 431 5.80 -14.12 -32.73
C LEU A 431 4.47 -13.99 -31.95
N ILE A 432 3.38 -13.69 -32.66
CA ILE A 432 2.03 -13.60 -32.10
C ILE A 432 1.59 -14.94 -31.52
N ASP A 433 1.79 -16.04 -32.26
CA ASP A 433 1.45 -17.39 -31.80
C ASP A 433 2.27 -17.79 -30.58
N LYS A 434 3.58 -17.44 -30.54
CA LYS A 434 4.43 -17.70 -29.37
C LYS A 434 3.93 -16.95 -28.14
N ILE A 435 3.56 -15.67 -28.26
CA ILE A 435 2.96 -14.90 -27.15
C ILE A 435 1.67 -15.57 -26.68
N TYR A 436 0.78 -15.93 -27.61
CA TYR A 436 -0.49 -16.58 -27.29
C TYR A 436 -0.28 -17.89 -26.51
N TRP A 437 0.55 -18.81 -27.03
CA TRP A 437 0.79 -20.10 -26.39
C TRP A 437 1.53 -19.98 -25.05
N LEU A 438 2.45 -19.02 -24.90
CA LEU A 438 3.07 -18.76 -23.60
C LEU A 438 2.03 -18.34 -22.55
N ILE A 439 1.07 -17.48 -22.91
CA ILE A 439 -0.02 -17.05 -22.01
C ILE A 439 -0.96 -18.22 -21.69
N GLU A 440 -1.35 -19.04 -22.67
CA GLU A 440 -2.25 -20.18 -22.45
C GLU A 440 -1.62 -21.30 -21.61
N GLU A 441 -0.35 -21.64 -21.86
CA GLU A 441 0.37 -22.62 -21.05
C GLU A 441 0.64 -22.08 -19.63
N CYS A 442 0.94 -20.77 -19.50
CA CYS A 442 1.05 -20.11 -18.21
C CYS A 442 -0.25 -20.21 -17.42
N LYS A 443 -1.41 -19.99 -18.05
CA LYS A 443 -2.73 -20.14 -17.42
C LYS A 443 -2.98 -21.58 -16.94
N ARG A 444 -2.76 -22.56 -17.82
CA ARG A 444 -3.19 -23.95 -17.59
C ARG A 444 -2.27 -24.72 -16.64
N TYR A 445 -0.97 -24.55 -16.77
CA TYR A 445 0.03 -25.31 -16.02
C TYR A 445 0.82 -24.46 -15.01
N GLY A 446 0.66 -23.13 -15.05
CA GLY A 446 1.32 -22.20 -14.14
C GLY A 446 0.37 -21.61 -13.10
N THR A 447 -0.42 -20.60 -13.48
CA THR A 447 -1.22 -19.82 -12.53
C THR A 447 -2.40 -20.60 -11.95
N LEU A 448 -3.03 -21.51 -12.71
CA LEU A 448 -4.08 -22.39 -12.17
C LEU A 448 -3.52 -23.31 -11.07
N PRO A 449 -2.43 -24.07 -11.32
CA PRO A 449 -1.72 -24.77 -10.24
C PRO A 449 -1.28 -23.86 -9.09
N PHE A 450 -0.70 -22.70 -9.39
CA PHE A 450 -0.22 -21.76 -8.38
C PHE A 450 -1.33 -21.34 -7.42
N ALA A 451 -2.51 -20.97 -7.93
CA ALA A 451 -3.65 -20.58 -7.11
C ALA A 451 -4.05 -21.68 -6.10
N GLY A 452 -3.87 -22.95 -6.47
CA GLY A 452 -4.20 -24.10 -5.64
C GLY A 452 -3.15 -24.36 -4.59
N VAL A 453 -1.89 -24.41 -5.01
CA VAL A 453 -0.78 -24.62 -4.08
C VAL A 453 -0.67 -23.44 -3.11
N ALA A 454 -0.95 -22.21 -3.55
CA ALA A 454 -1.07 -21.05 -2.67
C ALA A 454 -2.17 -21.26 -1.61
N ARG A 455 -3.36 -21.75 -1.99
CA ARG A 455 -4.42 -22.09 -1.04
C ARG A 455 -3.97 -23.15 -0.02
N ALA A 456 -3.30 -24.21 -0.48
CA ALA A 456 -2.75 -25.25 0.40
C ALA A 456 -1.71 -24.66 1.37
N ALA A 457 -0.83 -23.77 0.90
CA ALA A 457 0.18 -23.10 1.73
C ALA A 457 -0.47 -22.19 2.79
N PHE A 458 -1.56 -21.51 2.47
CA PHE A 458 -2.32 -20.76 3.48
C PHE A 458 -2.93 -21.68 4.54
N VAL A 459 -3.49 -22.84 4.15
CA VAL A 459 -3.99 -23.84 5.12
C VAL A 459 -2.85 -24.36 5.99
N ALA A 460 -1.68 -24.63 5.40
CA ALA A 460 -0.48 -25.03 6.13
C ALA A 460 -0.07 -23.96 7.17
N MET A 461 -0.03 -22.69 6.78
CA MET A 461 0.30 -21.60 7.69
C MET A 461 -0.75 -21.40 8.79
N GLN A 462 -2.05 -21.53 8.49
CA GLN A 462 -3.10 -21.47 9.52
C GLN A 462 -2.94 -22.58 10.56
N LEU A 463 -2.72 -23.82 10.11
CA LEU A 463 -2.49 -24.95 11.02
C LEU A 463 -1.23 -24.74 11.88
N LEU A 464 -0.12 -24.32 11.27
CA LEU A 464 1.13 -24.05 11.97
C LEU A 464 0.99 -22.91 12.99
N ASN A 465 0.32 -21.82 12.62
CA ASN A 465 0.03 -20.71 13.54
C ASN A 465 -0.86 -21.16 14.69
N SER A 466 -1.89 -21.97 14.42
CA SER A 466 -2.78 -22.44 15.47
C SER A 466 -2.09 -23.35 16.49
N LEU A 467 -1.03 -24.09 16.11
CA LEU A 467 -0.18 -24.81 17.08
C LEU A 467 0.57 -23.87 18.04
N VAL A 468 0.94 -22.67 17.58
CA VAL A 468 1.50 -21.62 18.45
C VAL A 468 0.41 -21.03 19.34
N GLU A 469 -0.78 -20.75 18.79
CA GLU A 469 -1.90 -20.17 19.55
C GLU A 469 -2.38 -21.03 20.72
N ILE A 470 -2.28 -22.36 20.61
CA ILE A 470 -2.65 -23.30 21.67
C ILE A 470 -1.44 -23.69 22.56
N ASP A 471 -0.32 -22.98 22.44
CA ASP A 471 0.93 -23.23 23.17
C ASP A 471 1.52 -24.65 22.98
N PHE A 472 1.21 -25.33 21.86
CA PHE A 472 1.77 -26.65 21.55
C PHE A 472 3.22 -26.54 21.03
N ILE A 473 3.51 -25.47 20.27
CA ILE A 473 4.87 -25.08 19.89
C ILE A 473 5.14 -23.62 20.25
N THR A 474 6.41 -23.28 20.46
CA THR A 474 6.82 -21.87 20.61
C THR A 474 6.92 -21.18 19.25
N LYS A 475 6.97 -19.83 19.27
CA LYS A 475 7.29 -19.04 18.08
C LYS A 475 8.67 -19.42 17.50
N GLU A 476 9.65 -19.67 18.37
CA GLU A 476 11.00 -20.10 17.95
C GLU A 476 10.98 -21.45 17.23
N GLU A 477 10.21 -22.43 17.72
CA GLU A 477 10.09 -23.73 17.05
C GLU A 477 9.40 -23.64 15.69
N LYS A 478 8.41 -22.75 15.56
CA LYS A 478 7.80 -22.44 14.27
C LYS A 478 8.84 -21.85 13.31
N ASP A 479 9.62 -20.87 13.76
CA ASP A 479 10.64 -20.22 12.94
C ASP A 479 11.74 -21.21 12.54
N ASP A 480 12.19 -22.09 13.46
CA ASP A 480 13.12 -23.18 13.16
C ASP A 480 12.59 -24.13 12.08
N PHE A 481 11.30 -24.48 12.12
CA PHE A 481 10.68 -25.28 11.07
C PHE A 481 10.69 -24.54 9.73
N LEU A 482 10.25 -23.28 9.67
CA LEU A 482 10.23 -22.49 8.43
C LEU A 482 11.64 -22.32 7.86
N ASN A 483 12.63 -22.08 8.72
CA ASN A 483 14.05 -21.97 8.34
C ASN A 483 14.61 -23.27 7.76
N SER A 484 14.06 -24.42 8.14
CA SER A 484 14.48 -25.74 7.64
C SER A 484 14.00 -26.05 6.22
N LEU A 485 13.02 -25.28 5.70
CA LEU A 485 12.49 -25.46 4.35
C LEU A 485 13.55 -25.13 3.29
N ASN A 486 13.41 -25.74 2.11
CA ASN A 486 14.26 -25.55 0.95
C ASN A 486 13.48 -24.87 -0.18
N THR A 487 13.24 -23.58 0.00
CA THR A 487 12.47 -22.75 -0.92
C THR A 487 13.30 -22.28 -2.12
N VAL A 488 12.64 -21.84 -3.20
CA VAL A 488 13.31 -21.30 -4.40
C VAL A 488 14.16 -20.09 -4.01
N SER A 489 13.61 -19.24 -3.16
CA SER A 489 14.26 -18.02 -2.69
C SER A 489 15.52 -18.32 -1.87
N LYS A 490 15.48 -19.36 -1.03
CA LYS A 490 16.67 -19.84 -0.30
C LYS A 490 17.75 -20.35 -1.24
N ASN A 491 17.37 -21.05 -2.32
CA ASN A 491 18.31 -21.48 -3.36
C ASN A 491 18.92 -20.29 -4.12
N LEU A 492 18.09 -19.32 -4.54
CA LEU A 492 18.54 -18.09 -5.18
C LEU A 492 19.61 -17.40 -4.33
N SER A 493 19.33 -17.13 -3.06
CA SER A 493 20.29 -16.48 -2.17
C SER A 493 21.55 -17.32 -1.90
N LYS A 494 21.44 -18.65 -1.78
CA LYS A 494 22.61 -19.54 -1.70
C LYS A 494 23.51 -19.42 -2.95
N GLN A 495 22.91 -19.38 -4.14
CA GLN A 495 23.67 -19.26 -5.39
C GLN A 495 24.27 -17.87 -5.59
N THR A 496 23.54 -16.80 -5.23
CA THR A 496 24.06 -15.43 -5.34
C THR A 496 25.28 -15.21 -4.44
N ASN A 497 25.31 -15.77 -3.23
CA ASN A 497 26.47 -15.62 -2.33
C ASN A 497 27.73 -16.33 -2.84
N HIS A 498 27.56 -17.35 -3.70
CA HIS A 498 28.67 -18.04 -4.35
C HIS A 498 28.90 -17.55 -5.78
N LEU A 499 28.18 -16.51 -6.21
CA LEU A 499 28.21 -16.00 -7.57
C LEU A 499 29.58 -15.41 -7.88
N ASN A 500 30.14 -15.82 -9.00
CA ASN A 500 31.40 -15.39 -9.52
C ASN A 500 31.38 -15.50 -11.04
N PHE A 501 32.43 -15.03 -11.70
CA PHE A 501 32.50 -15.03 -13.16
C PHE A 501 32.30 -16.43 -13.78
N HIS A 502 32.69 -17.52 -13.09
CA HIS A 502 32.60 -18.88 -13.63
C HIS A 502 31.20 -19.52 -13.53
N ASN A 503 30.35 -19.09 -12.59
CA ASN A 503 28.99 -19.66 -12.42
C ASN A 503 27.87 -18.69 -12.83
N LYS A 504 28.19 -17.46 -13.24
CA LYS A 504 27.23 -16.47 -13.77
C LYS A 504 26.31 -17.04 -14.84
N ASP A 505 26.85 -17.77 -15.82
CA ASP A 505 26.04 -18.34 -16.91
C ASP A 505 25.03 -19.38 -16.43
N GLN A 506 25.40 -20.18 -15.43
CA GLN A 506 24.48 -21.16 -14.85
C GLN A 506 23.42 -20.46 -13.99
N PHE A 507 23.81 -19.47 -13.19
CA PHE A 507 22.89 -18.64 -12.41
C PHE A 507 21.84 -17.97 -13.30
N LEU A 508 22.26 -17.39 -14.44
CA LEU A 508 21.35 -16.75 -15.39
C LEU A 508 20.44 -17.75 -16.11
N LYS A 509 20.87 -18.99 -16.36
CA LYS A 509 19.96 -20.03 -16.87
C LYS A 509 18.86 -20.36 -15.87
N ASP A 510 19.21 -20.42 -14.59
CA ASP A 510 18.28 -20.79 -13.54
C ASP A 510 17.35 -19.63 -13.18
N PHE A 511 17.87 -18.44 -12.91
CA PHE A 511 17.14 -17.28 -12.36
C PHE A 511 17.04 -16.07 -13.29
N GLY A 512 17.69 -16.09 -14.45
CA GLY A 512 17.80 -14.94 -15.35
C GLY A 512 16.46 -14.39 -15.84
N HIS A 513 15.38 -15.17 -15.79
CA HIS A 513 14.05 -14.72 -16.20
C HIS A 513 13.35 -13.78 -15.21
N LEU A 514 13.83 -13.69 -13.97
CA LEU A 514 13.25 -12.84 -12.92
C LEU A 514 13.54 -11.35 -13.20
N ARG A 515 12.68 -10.47 -12.68
CA ARG A 515 12.77 -9.00 -12.79
C ARG A 515 12.05 -8.35 -11.62
N ALA A 516 12.49 -7.17 -11.18
CA ALA A 516 11.80 -6.38 -10.17
C ALA A 516 10.46 -5.84 -10.71
N GLY A 517 9.33 -6.38 -10.25
CA GLY A 517 8.01 -6.08 -10.81
C GLY A 517 7.62 -7.09 -11.88
N THR A 518 7.13 -8.26 -11.43
CA THR A 518 6.79 -9.44 -12.25
C THR A 518 6.05 -9.16 -13.58
N TYR A 519 5.17 -8.17 -13.62
CA TYR A 519 4.33 -7.83 -14.79
C TYR A 519 4.81 -6.58 -15.56
N ASN A 520 5.80 -5.86 -15.05
CA ASN A 520 6.22 -4.59 -15.60
C ASN A 520 7.17 -4.81 -16.79
N ILE A 521 6.71 -4.48 -17.99
CA ILE A 521 7.54 -4.54 -19.19
C ILE A 521 8.78 -3.65 -19.05
N LEU A 522 8.68 -2.50 -18.37
CA LEU A 522 9.77 -1.53 -18.22
C LEU A 522 10.89 -1.99 -17.29
N SER A 523 10.64 -3.02 -16.48
CA SER A 523 11.66 -3.60 -15.61
C SER A 523 12.50 -4.62 -16.40
N PRO A 524 13.84 -4.47 -16.44
CA PRO A 524 14.71 -5.43 -17.10
C PRO A 524 14.78 -6.74 -16.31
N ARG A 525 15.00 -7.85 -17.00
CA ARG A 525 15.32 -9.13 -16.38
C ARG A 525 16.73 -9.16 -15.81
N TYR A 526 16.99 -10.09 -14.91
CA TYR A 526 18.33 -10.37 -14.39
C TYR A 526 19.33 -10.70 -15.51
N ASP A 527 18.90 -11.38 -16.59
CA ASP A 527 19.74 -11.66 -17.76
C ASP A 527 19.85 -10.50 -18.76
N GLU A 528 18.97 -9.49 -18.67
CA GLU A 528 18.98 -8.29 -19.52
C GLU A 528 19.84 -7.18 -18.93
N ASP A 529 19.88 -7.06 -17.60
CA ASP A 529 20.68 -6.06 -16.88
C ASP A 529 21.25 -6.64 -15.58
N PHE A 530 22.23 -7.52 -15.71
CA PHE A 530 22.79 -8.22 -14.56
C PHE A 530 23.45 -7.27 -13.53
N GLU A 531 24.18 -6.27 -14.02
CA GLU A 531 24.96 -5.36 -13.16
C GLU A 531 24.07 -4.39 -12.38
N LEU A 532 22.82 -4.17 -12.81
CA LEU A 532 21.81 -3.46 -12.02
C LEU A 532 21.46 -4.23 -10.73
N TYR A 533 21.44 -5.56 -10.79
CA TYR A 533 20.95 -6.41 -9.69
C TYR A 533 22.07 -7.04 -8.86
N PHE A 534 23.18 -7.42 -9.47
CA PHE A 534 24.22 -8.26 -8.86
C PHE A 534 25.61 -7.68 -9.06
N ASP A 535 26.48 -7.88 -8.07
CA ASP A 535 27.90 -7.55 -8.14
C ASP A 535 28.71 -8.85 -8.01
N VAL A 536 29.56 -9.15 -9.00
CA VAL A 536 30.32 -10.42 -9.05
C VAL A 536 31.47 -10.46 -8.02
N ASP A 537 31.87 -9.32 -7.48
CA ASP A 537 33.04 -9.16 -6.61
C ASP A 537 32.72 -9.12 -5.09
N GLN A 538 31.45 -9.24 -4.71
CA GLN A 538 31.07 -9.32 -3.29
C GLN A 538 31.31 -10.74 -2.73
N LYS A 539 32.51 -10.97 -2.19
CA LYS A 539 32.78 -12.14 -1.35
C LYS A 539 32.17 -11.94 0.02
N ASP A 540 30.92 -12.36 0.18
CA ASP A 540 30.36 -12.43 1.52
C ASP A 540 30.86 -13.65 2.30
N SER A 541 31.40 -13.35 3.48
CA SER A 541 31.86 -14.34 4.45
C SER A 541 30.96 -14.27 5.68
N LYS A 542 29.65 -14.48 5.48
CA LYS A 542 28.75 -14.80 6.59
C LYS A 542 27.88 -16.03 6.33
N VAL A 543 27.91 -16.83 7.38
CA VAL A 543 27.43 -18.19 7.57
C VAL A 543 25.91 -18.23 7.40
N TYR A 544 25.42 -18.88 6.33
CA TYR A 544 24.11 -19.51 6.43
C TYR A 544 24.15 -20.42 7.65
N LEU A 545 23.17 -20.25 8.55
CA LEU A 545 22.89 -21.24 9.59
C LEU A 545 22.92 -22.61 8.89
N GLN A 546 23.77 -23.52 9.38
CA GLN A 546 23.84 -24.89 8.86
C GLN A 546 22.41 -25.40 8.67
N ASP A 547 22.15 -26.12 7.57
CA ASP A 547 20.84 -26.74 7.30
C ASP A 547 20.51 -27.69 8.47
N LYS A 548 19.90 -27.14 9.53
CA LYS A 548 19.49 -27.88 10.71
C LYS A 548 18.21 -28.58 10.33
N VAL A 549 18.24 -29.89 10.40
CA VAL A 549 17.04 -30.69 10.22
C VAL A 549 16.13 -30.42 11.42
N PHE A 550 14.97 -29.85 11.18
CA PHE A 550 13.94 -29.71 12.20
C PHE A 550 13.33 -31.08 12.48
N VAL A 551 13.45 -31.57 13.72
CA VAL A 551 12.88 -32.85 14.14
C VAL A 551 12.34 -32.71 15.55
N PHE A 552 11.05 -33.05 15.74
CA PHE A 552 10.50 -33.18 17.08
C PHE A 552 11.05 -34.38 17.83
N SER A 553 11.06 -34.27 19.16
CA SER A 553 11.29 -35.42 20.03
C SER A 553 10.22 -36.50 19.80
N LYS A 554 10.55 -37.75 20.10
CA LYS A 554 9.60 -38.88 20.00
C LYS A 554 8.34 -38.65 20.86
N GLU A 555 8.49 -37.99 22.00
CA GLU A 555 7.40 -37.64 22.91
C GLU A 555 6.49 -36.58 22.30
N LYS A 556 7.05 -35.48 21.79
CA LYS A 556 6.29 -34.41 21.14
C LYS A 556 5.59 -34.90 19.87
N THR A 557 6.21 -35.81 19.13
CA THR A 557 5.59 -36.49 17.98
C THR A 557 4.38 -37.34 18.40
N LYS A 558 4.47 -38.09 19.52
CA LYS A 558 3.33 -38.85 20.05
C LYS A 558 2.19 -37.93 20.52
N ALA A 559 2.54 -36.82 21.18
CA ALA A 559 1.57 -35.81 21.60
C ALA A 559 0.85 -35.19 20.41
N LEU A 560 1.57 -34.82 19.34
CA LEU A 560 0.96 -34.29 18.12
C LEU A 560 0.03 -35.32 17.46
N ASN A 561 0.39 -36.61 17.42
CA ASN A 561 -0.49 -37.66 16.91
C ASN A 561 -1.76 -37.85 17.76
N ALA A 562 -1.71 -37.60 19.07
CA ALA A 562 -2.90 -37.60 19.90
C ALA A 562 -3.78 -36.38 19.58
N LEU A 563 -3.17 -35.19 19.51
CA LEU A 563 -3.85 -33.93 19.18
C LEU A 563 -4.54 -33.99 17.81
N LEU A 564 -3.85 -34.44 16.76
CA LEU A 564 -4.43 -34.59 15.42
C LEU A 564 -5.69 -35.48 15.43
N ARG A 565 -5.64 -36.60 16.16
CA ARG A 565 -6.79 -37.52 16.30
C ARG A 565 -7.94 -36.92 17.10
N GLU A 566 -7.64 -36.20 18.18
CA GLU A 566 -8.66 -35.52 19.00
C GLU A 566 -9.43 -34.48 18.17
N HIS A 567 -8.74 -33.74 17.31
CA HIS A 567 -9.34 -32.76 16.41
C HIS A 567 -9.96 -33.37 15.13
N GLY A 568 -9.89 -34.69 14.93
CA GLY A 568 -10.45 -35.36 13.76
C GLY A 568 -9.68 -35.12 12.45
N LEU A 569 -8.40 -34.74 12.53
CA LEU A 569 -7.53 -34.61 11.36
C LEU A 569 -7.02 -35.99 10.92
N GLU A 570 -7.24 -36.34 9.65
CA GLU A 570 -7.01 -37.69 9.09
C GLU A 570 -5.57 -37.91 8.60
N ILE A 571 -4.60 -37.42 9.36
CA ILE A 571 -3.16 -37.52 9.07
C ILE A 571 -2.36 -37.73 10.35
N ASN A 572 -1.19 -38.34 10.22
CA ASN A 572 -0.24 -38.46 11.33
C ASN A 572 0.78 -37.29 11.34
N ALA A 573 1.55 -37.18 12.43
CA ALA A 573 2.53 -36.11 12.61
C ALA A 573 3.57 -36.00 11.47
N CYS A 574 4.03 -37.12 10.90
CA CYS A 574 4.97 -37.09 9.79
C CYS A 574 4.30 -36.55 8.51
N GLU A 575 3.09 -37.04 8.21
CA GLU A 575 2.29 -36.57 7.07
C GLU A 575 1.90 -35.08 7.22
N PHE A 576 1.66 -34.61 8.44
CA PHE A 576 1.41 -33.20 8.73
C PHE A 576 2.59 -32.31 8.33
N PHE A 577 3.79 -32.63 8.80
CA PHE A 577 4.98 -31.84 8.44
C PHE A 577 5.33 -31.95 6.95
N ASP A 578 5.11 -33.12 6.35
CA ASP A 578 5.28 -33.31 4.91
C ASP A 578 4.31 -32.45 4.09
N PHE A 579 3.04 -32.37 4.51
CA PHE A 579 2.06 -31.45 3.92
C PHE A 579 2.51 -29.98 4.06
N LEU A 580 2.88 -29.53 5.27
CA LEU A 580 3.35 -28.16 5.50
C LEU A 580 4.51 -27.81 4.57
N LYS A 581 5.52 -28.69 4.52
CA LYS A 581 6.70 -28.53 3.69
C LYS A 581 6.34 -28.43 2.21
N GLN A 582 5.63 -29.43 1.67
CA GLN A 582 5.31 -29.49 0.25
C GLN A 582 4.42 -28.32 -0.19
N ALA A 583 3.47 -27.89 0.65
CA ALA A 583 2.60 -26.77 0.32
C ALA A 583 3.35 -25.43 0.30
N ILE A 584 4.18 -25.16 1.31
CA ILE A 584 4.94 -23.91 1.42
C ILE A 584 6.03 -23.82 0.34
N GLU A 585 6.86 -24.86 0.19
CA GLU A 585 7.90 -24.91 -0.86
C GLU A 585 7.28 -24.93 -2.26
N GLY A 586 6.21 -25.70 -2.43
CA GLY A 586 5.48 -25.80 -3.69
C GLY A 586 4.92 -24.46 -4.15
N ARG A 587 4.42 -23.61 -3.23
CA ARG A 587 3.88 -22.30 -3.59
C ARG A 587 4.94 -21.44 -4.29
N GLU A 588 6.17 -21.43 -3.79
CA GLU A 588 7.26 -20.69 -4.41
C GLU A 588 7.73 -21.33 -5.72
N LEU A 589 7.86 -22.66 -5.74
CA LEU A 589 8.26 -23.40 -6.94
C LEU A 589 7.32 -23.12 -8.11
N VAL A 590 6.01 -23.30 -7.92
CA VAL A 590 5.04 -23.09 -8.98
C VAL A 590 5.03 -21.62 -9.42
N LYS A 591 5.19 -20.68 -8.47
CA LYS A 591 5.32 -19.25 -8.79
C LYS A 591 6.50 -18.99 -9.71
N PHE A 592 7.66 -19.50 -9.32
CA PHE A 592 8.91 -19.35 -10.06
C PHE A 592 8.85 -19.93 -11.48
N GLU A 593 8.18 -21.06 -11.66
CA GLU A 593 8.05 -21.68 -12.98
C GLU A 593 7.09 -20.92 -13.90
N PHE A 594 5.92 -20.47 -13.41
CA PHE A 594 5.01 -19.72 -14.29
C PHE A 594 5.56 -18.34 -14.66
N THR A 595 6.34 -17.71 -13.78
CA THR A 595 6.94 -16.39 -14.08
C THR A 595 7.93 -16.49 -15.24
N ARG A 596 8.54 -17.66 -15.49
CA ARG A 596 9.38 -17.90 -16.66
C ARG A 596 8.62 -17.72 -17.97
N LEU A 597 7.41 -18.28 -18.07
CA LEU A 597 6.55 -18.15 -19.25
C LEU A 597 6.06 -16.71 -19.41
N LEU A 598 5.57 -16.10 -18.33
CA LEU A 598 5.09 -14.71 -18.33
C LEU A 598 6.21 -13.75 -18.76
N SER A 599 7.38 -13.88 -18.15
CA SER A 599 8.53 -13.02 -18.42
C SER A 599 8.99 -13.15 -19.88
N LYS A 600 8.96 -14.35 -20.44
CA LYS A 600 9.29 -14.54 -21.86
C LYS A 600 8.21 -14.01 -22.80
N ALA A 601 6.93 -14.09 -22.43
CA ALA A 601 5.85 -13.47 -23.19
C ALA A 601 6.04 -11.94 -23.27
N ILE A 602 6.42 -11.30 -22.15
CA ILE A 602 6.74 -9.86 -22.11
C ILE A 602 7.91 -9.51 -23.04
N VAL A 603 8.96 -10.33 -23.08
CA VAL A 603 10.08 -10.15 -24.03
C VAL A 603 9.60 -10.22 -25.47
N TYR A 604 8.76 -11.19 -25.81
CA TYR A 604 8.19 -11.30 -27.15
C TYR A 604 7.23 -10.16 -27.51
N ILE A 605 6.53 -9.58 -26.54
CA ILE A 605 5.76 -8.35 -26.73
C ILE A 605 6.70 -7.18 -27.07
N GLU A 606 7.84 -7.06 -26.39
CA GLU A 606 8.85 -6.05 -26.72
C GLU A 606 9.42 -6.24 -28.13
N GLU A 607 9.76 -7.48 -28.51
CA GLU A 607 10.19 -7.83 -29.87
C GLU A 607 9.12 -7.48 -30.92
N LEU A 608 7.83 -7.71 -30.61
CA LEU A 608 6.71 -7.36 -31.48
C LEU A 608 6.59 -5.84 -31.65
N GLY A 609 6.79 -5.07 -30.57
CA GLY A 609 6.87 -3.61 -30.64
C GLY A 609 8.01 -3.15 -31.53
N LYS A 610 9.21 -3.71 -31.37
CA LYS A 610 10.37 -3.42 -32.23
C LYS A 610 10.08 -3.68 -33.70
N TYR A 611 9.42 -4.81 -34.02
CA TYR A 611 8.99 -5.13 -35.38
C TYR A 611 8.07 -4.05 -35.97
N TYR A 612 7.15 -3.52 -35.16
CA TYR A 612 6.24 -2.45 -35.59
C TYR A 612 6.81 -1.03 -35.40
N GLY A 613 7.99 -0.86 -34.82
CA GLY A 613 8.55 0.44 -34.46
C GLY A 613 7.74 1.17 -33.38
N ILE A 614 7.33 0.44 -32.33
CA ILE A 614 6.65 0.96 -31.13
C ILE A 614 7.61 0.79 -29.95
N GLU A 615 7.86 1.87 -29.23
CA GLU A 615 8.76 1.89 -28.08
C GLU A 615 8.20 1.13 -26.87
N LYS A 616 9.10 0.71 -25.99
CA LYS A 616 8.78 -0.10 -24.81
C LYS A 616 7.87 0.65 -23.83
N GLU A 617 8.09 1.95 -23.66
CA GLU A 617 7.28 2.86 -22.85
C GLU A 617 5.83 2.91 -23.33
N ASP A 618 5.63 2.81 -24.64
CA ASP A 618 4.33 2.85 -25.30
C ASP A 618 3.61 1.51 -25.20
N LEU A 619 4.34 0.40 -25.40
CA LEU A 619 3.81 -0.95 -25.19
C LEU A 619 3.28 -1.17 -23.77
N ALA A 620 3.85 -0.49 -22.76
CA ALA A 620 3.34 -0.57 -21.39
C ALA A 620 1.86 -0.12 -21.28
N HIS A 621 1.36 0.67 -22.24
CA HIS A 621 -0.03 1.12 -22.33
C HIS A 621 -0.91 0.29 -23.29
N LEU A 622 -0.41 -0.82 -23.84
CA LEU A 622 -1.19 -1.73 -24.68
C LEU A 622 -1.98 -2.74 -23.82
N ASP A 623 -3.16 -3.16 -24.28
CA ASP A 623 -3.90 -4.26 -23.64
C ASP A 623 -3.47 -5.61 -24.24
N ILE A 624 -3.19 -6.60 -23.39
CA ILE A 624 -2.75 -7.93 -23.86
C ILE A 624 -3.77 -8.57 -24.82
N LYS A 625 -5.07 -8.31 -24.64
CA LYS A 625 -6.12 -8.90 -25.50
C LYS A 625 -6.00 -8.45 -26.93
N SER A 626 -5.48 -7.25 -27.20
CA SER A 626 -5.25 -6.76 -28.55
C SER A 626 -4.21 -7.60 -29.30
N ILE A 627 -3.23 -8.15 -28.58
CA ILE A 627 -2.26 -9.10 -29.16
C ILE A 627 -2.88 -10.49 -29.29
N LEU A 628 -3.51 -10.99 -28.22
CA LEU A 628 -4.07 -12.35 -28.21
C LEU A 628 -5.17 -12.56 -29.25
N ASN A 629 -5.98 -11.53 -29.54
CA ASN A 629 -7.02 -11.62 -30.55
C ASN A 629 -6.46 -11.86 -31.96
N LEU A 630 -5.25 -11.40 -32.27
CA LEU A 630 -4.60 -11.62 -33.57
C LEU A 630 -4.31 -13.10 -33.84
N TYR A 631 -4.27 -13.95 -32.80
CA TYR A 631 -4.10 -15.40 -32.96
C TYR A 631 -5.26 -16.04 -33.75
N SER A 632 -6.47 -15.53 -33.56
CA SER A 632 -7.71 -16.12 -34.12
C SER A 632 -8.51 -15.17 -35.01
N SER A 633 -8.07 -13.92 -35.14
CA SER A 633 -8.75 -12.88 -35.90
C SER A 633 -7.79 -12.18 -36.86
N LEU A 634 -8.26 -11.95 -38.09
CA LEU A 634 -7.60 -11.09 -39.06
C LEU A 634 -8.44 -9.82 -39.23
N TYR A 635 -7.82 -8.66 -38.98
CA TYR A 635 -8.48 -7.36 -39.10
C TYR A 635 -8.13 -6.68 -40.43
N SER A 636 -9.00 -5.78 -40.89
CA SER A 636 -8.76 -4.98 -42.10
C SER A 636 -7.74 -3.87 -41.89
N ILE A 637 -7.60 -3.39 -40.64
CA ILE A 637 -6.63 -2.37 -40.23
C ILE A 637 -5.31 -3.07 -39.88
N ASN A 638 -4.19 -2.43 -40.19
CA ASN A 638 -2.88 -2.95 -39.84
C ASN A 638 -2.74 -3.03 -38.30
N PRO A 639 -2.25 -4.16 -37.72
CA PRO A 639 -2.03 -4.29 -36.28
C PRO A 639 -1.27 -3.12 -35.64
N LYS A 640 -0.27 -2.55 -36.34
CA LYS A 640 0.47 -1.37 -35.85
C LYS A 640 -0.44 -0.18 -35.59
N GLU A 641 -1.30 0.14 -36.56
CA GLU A 641 -2.20 1.29 -36.47
C GLU A 641 -3.18 1.10 -35.31
N GLN A 642 -3.76 -0.11 -35.20
CA GLN A 642 -4.64 -0.48 -34.10
C GLN A 642 -3.96 -0.34 -32.73
N PHE A 643 -2.71 -0.82 -32.60
CA PHE A 643 -1.96 -0.72 -31.35
C PHE A 643 -1.66 0.74 -30.98
N VAL A 644 -1.23 1.57 -31.94
CA VAL A 644 -0.92 2.99 -31.68
C VAL A 644 -2.17 3.77 -31.27
N GLU A 645 -3.31 3.55 -31.92
CA GLU A 645 -4.59 4.16 -31.53
C GLU A 645 -4.98 3.79 -30.10
N GLU A 646 -4.86 2.50 -29.75
CA GLU A 646 -5.17 2.02 -28.41
C GLU A 646 -4.21 2.58 -27.35
N ILE A 647 -2.91 2.57 -27.61
CA ILE A 647 -1.87 3.11 -26.70
C ILE A 647 -2.16 4.58 -26.40
N ASN A 648 -2.45 5.39 -27.42
CA ASN A 648 -2.76 6.81 -27.24
C ASN A 648 -4.01 7.04 -26.38
N ARG A 649 -5.04 6.21 -26.56
CA ARG A 649 -6.23 6.24 -25.70
C ARG A 649 -5.90 5.84 -24.27
N ASN A 650 -5.13 4.77 -24.07
CA ASN A 650 -4.75 4.28 -22.75
C ASN A 650 -3.79 5.20 -21.99
N LYS A 651 -2.94 5.97 -22.68
CA LYS A 651 -2.13 7.04 -22.05
C LYS A 651 -3.01 8.15 -21.47
N LYS A 652 -4.04 8.60 -22.19
CA LYS A 652 -5.00 9.60 -21.69
C LYS A 652 -5.78 9.09 -20.47
N GLU A 653 -6.23 7.84 -20.50
CA GLU A 653 -6.86 7.20 -19.33
C GLU A 653 -5.89 7.06 -18.15
N TYR A 654 -4.60 6.84 -18.42
CA TYR A 654 -3.58 6.75 -17.38
C TYR A 654 -3.31 8.09 -16.69
N GLU A 655 -3.34 9.22 -17.40
CA GLU A 655 -3.27 10.55 -16.78
C GLU A 655 -4.42 10.75 -15.78
N LEU A 656 -5.64 10.31 -16.13
CA LEU A 656 -6.79 10.32 -15.22
C LEU A 656 -6.57 9.39 -14.02
N THR A 657 -5.99 8.20 -14.25
CA THR A 657 -5.63 7.23 -13.20
C THR A 657 -4.60 7.82 -12.21
N GLN A 658 -3.66 8.62 -12.71
CA GLN A 658 -2.68 9.33 -11.88
C GLN A 658 -3.32 10.47 -11.09
N ALA A 659 -4.38 11.08 -11.63
CA ALA A 659 -5.07 12.20 -11.01
C ALA A 659 -6.07 11.77 -9.91
N ILE A 660 -6.68 10.60 -10.04
CA ILE A 660 -7.72 10.16 -9.11
C ILE A 660 -7.14 9.72 -7.75
N LYS A 661 -7.83 10.11 -6.68
CA LYS A 661 -7.59 9.64 -5.31
C LYS A 661 -8.81 8.84 -4.86
N LEU A 662 -8.57 7.66 -4.30
CA LEU A 662 -9.60 6.76 -3.78
C LEU A 662 -9.09 6.10 -2.48
N PRO A 663 -9.99 5.72 -1.55
CA PRO A 663 -9.60 5.03 -0.32
C PRO A 663 -9.15 3.59 -0.58
N SER A 664 -8.34 3.03 0.31
CA SER A 664 -7.89 1.63 0.22
C SER A 664 -9.03 0.60 0.27
N LEU A 665 -10.13 0.95 0.94
CA LEU A 665 -11.42 0.27 0.92
C LEU A 665 -12.51 1.27 0.49
N LEU A 666 -13.30 0.88 -0.50
CA LEU A 666 -14.47 1.61 -0.96
C LEU A 666 -15.73 0.86 -0.54
N CYS A 667 -16.43 1.41 0.44
CA CYS A 667 -17.60 0.83 1.09
C CYS A 667 -18.89 1.58 0.69
N ASN A 668 -18.77 2.88 0.41
CA ASN A 668 -19.90 3.76 0.08
C ASN A 668 -19.61 4.57 -1.18
N ALA A 669 -20.66 4.98 -1.90
CA ALA A 669 -20.47 5.67 -3.17
C ALA A 669 -20.00 7.13 -3.01
N ASP A 670 -20.33 7.78 -1.91
CA ASP A 670 -19.86 9.15 -1.62
C ASP A 670 -18.34 9.20 -1.44
N GLU A 671 -17.72 8.09 -1.04
CA GLU A 671 -16.27 7.97 -0.86
C GLU A 671 -15.50 8.09 -2.19
N ILE A 672 -16.19 7.99 -3.34
CA ILE A 672 -15.63 8.29 -4.67
C ILE A 672 -15.26 9.78 -4.78
N PHE A 673 -16.01 10.65 -4.09
CA PHE A 673 -15.81 12.08 -4.14
C PHE A 673 -15.08 12.61 -2.91
N SER A 674 -15.35 12.06 -1.74
CA SER A 674 -14.70 12.51 -0.50
C SER A 674 -14.61 11.44 0.56
N PHE A 675 -13.45 11.30 1.18
CA PHE A 675 -13.17 10.21 2.12
C PHE A 675 -12.06 10.57 3.10
N TYR A 676 -12.05 9.87 4.24
CA TYR A 676 -10.92 9.86 5.16
C TYR A 676 -9.95 8.75 4.77
N ASN A 677 -8.66 9.04 4.85
CA ASN A 677 -7.65 8.00 4.82
C ASN A 677 -7.65 7.27 6.17
N HIS A 678 -7.68 5.95 6.15
CA HIS A 678 -7.69 5.14 7.37
C HIS A 678 -6.25 4.78 7.76
N SER A 679 -5.99 4.65 9.06
CA SER A 679 -4.70 4.24 9.59
C SER A 679 -4.36 2.82 9.12
N ILE A 680 -3.12 2.62 8.65
CA ILE A 680 -2.59 1.31 8.28
C ILE A 680 -1.82 0.75 9.47
N ILE A 681 -2.00 -0.54 9.76
CA ILE A 681 -1.18 -1.28 10.75
C ILE A 681 -0.11 -2.06 9.97
N PRO A 682 1.17 -1.62 10.03
CA PRO A 682 2.26 -2.33 9.38
C PRO A 682 2.47 -3.72 9.97
N ASN A 683 3.05 -4.62 9.19
CA ASN A 683 3.37 -5.97 9.63
C ASN A 683 4.86 -6.03 10.02
N PHE A 684 5.16 -6.14 11.32
CA PHE A 684 6.52 -6.30 11.82
C PHE A 684 6.96 -7.76 11.76
N ILE A 685 8.15 -8.00 11.20
CA ILE A 685 8.70 -9.33 10.97
C ILE A 685 9.90 -9.54 11.89
N THR A 686 9.96 -10.71 12.54
CA THR A 686 10.93 -11.10 13.58
C THR A 686 10.69 -10.42 14.93
N GLN A 687 11.57 -10.69 15.91
CA GLN A 687 11.60 -10.04 17.24
C GLN A 687 12.85 -9.17 17.42
N LYS A 688 13.55 -8.87 16.33
CA LYS A 688 14.83 -8.16 16.38
C LYS A 688 14.65 -6.66 16.22
N SER A 689 15.62 -5.91 16.70
CA SER A 689 15.73 -4.47 16.47
C SER A 689 17.00 -4.12 15.69
N ILE A 690 16.95 -3.02 14.94
CA ILE A 690 18.08 -2.53 14.16
C ILE A 690 18.02 -1.02 14.01
N THR A 691 19.18 -0.37 14.06
CA THR A 691 19.32 1.06 13.73
C THR A 691 20.34 1.24 12.63
N ALA A 692 19.91 1.65 11.44
CA ALA A 692 20.76 1.77 10.27
C ALA A 692 20.37 2.94 9.36
N PHE A 693 21.29 3.34 8.48
CA PHE A 693 21.00 4.33 7.45
C PHE A 693 19.95 3.78 6.47
N THR A 694 19.18 4.66 5.86
CA THR A 694 18.21 4.27 4.83
C THR A 694 18.86 4.25 3.45
N ALA A 695 18.34 3.42 2.56
CA ALA A 695 18.66 3.42 1.13
C ALA A 695 17.43 3.06 0.30
N LYS A 696 17.38 3.55 -0.93
CA LYS A 696 16.44 3.11 -1.96
C LYS A 696 17.01 1.87 -2.68
N GLU A 697 16.14 1.09 -3.30
CA GLU A 697 16.50 -0.12 -4.04
C GLU A 697 17.52 0.08 -5.17
N ASN A 698 17.58 1.31 -5.71
CA ASN A 698 18.47 1.68 -6.82
C ASN A 698 19.75 2.37 -6.36
N ASP A 699 19.94 2.56 -5.05
CA ASP A 699 21.17 3.12 -4.52
C ASP A 699 22.32 2.12 -4.68
N LYS A 700 23.52 2.62 -5.02
CA LYS A 700 24.69 1.76 -5.27
C LYS A 700 25.18 1.01 -4.03
N ASP A 701 24.99 1.60 -2.86
CA ASP A 701 25.46 1.08 -1.58
C ASP A 701 24.27 0.77 -0.68
N LEU A 702 23.97 -0.52 -0.55
CA LEU A 702 22.87 -1.06 0.25
C LEU A 702 23.37 -1.78 1.52
N GLU A 703 24.68 -2.01 1.62
CA GLU A 703 25.25 -2.83 2.68
C GLU A 703 25.04 -2.20 4.06
N GLY A 704 24.50 -2.97 5.00
CA GLY A 704 24.25 -2.52 6.35
C GLY A 704 23.16 -1.46 6.48
N LYS A 705 22.34 -1.22 5.43
CA LYS A 705 21.26 -0.23 5.42
C LYS A 705 19.88 -0.85 5.55
N ILE A 706 18.91 -0.06 6.01
CA ILE A 706 17.48 -0.39 5.89
C ILE A 706 17.04 0.03 4.49
N VAL A 707 16.72 -0.94 3.65
CA VAL A 707 16.28 -0.68 2.28
C VAL A 707 14.77 -0.47 2.26
N LEU A 708 14.33 0.57 1.55
CA LEU A 708 12.92 0.88 1.36
C LEU A 708 12.51 0.50 -0.06
N ILE A 709 11.47 -0.33 -0.20
CA ILE A 709 10.93 -0.74 -1.51
C ILE A 709 9.43 -0.50 -1.59
N TYR A 710 8.92 -0.24 -2.79
CA TYR A 710 7.51 0.09 -2.94
C TYR A 710 6.58 -1.10 -2.69
N ALA A 711 6.93 -2.31 -3.12
CA ALA A 711 6.06 -3.48 -3.00
C ALA A 711 6.83 -4.77 -2.69
N ALA A 712 6.17 -5.70 -1.99
CA ALA A 712 6.72 -6.98 -1.57
C ALA A 712 6.77 -8.05 -2.70
N ASP A 713 7.40 -7.73 -3.84
CA ASP A 713 7.51 -8.60 -5.02
C ASP A 713 8.79 -9.49 -5.00
N PRO A 714 8.75 -10.77 -5.43
CA PRO A 714 9.93 -11.65 -5.45
C PRO A 714 11.06 -11.20 -6.38
N GLY A 715 10.77 -10.29 -7.32
CA GLY A 715 11.81 -9.67 -8.14
C GLY A 715 12.79 -8.83 -7.34
N TYR A 716 12.50 -8.55 -6.06
CA TYR A 716 13.41 -7.89 -5.12
C TYR A 716 14.24 -8.85 -4.29
N ASP A 717 14.19 -10.16 -4.54
CA ASP A 717 14.96 -11.16 -3.78
C ASP A 717 16.48 -10.91 -3.78
N TYR A 718 16.98 -10.26 -4.83
CA TYR A 718 18.40 -9.87 -4.92
C TYR A 718 18.81 -8.93 -3.78
N LEU A 719 17.90 -8.16 -3.18
CA LEU A 719 18.23 -7.24 -2.08
C LEU A 719 18.77 -7.99 -0.85
N PHE A 720 18.27 -9.19 -0.59
CA PHE A 720 18.75 -10.01 0.52
C PHE A 720 20.18 -10.53 0.33
N THR A 721 20.74 -10.38 -0.88
CA THR A 721 22.12 -10.76 -1.18
C THR A 721 23.08 -9.58 -1.09
N LYS A 722 22.58 -8.38 -0.73
CA LYS A 722 23.36 -7.13 -0.63
C LYS A 722 23.70 -6.76 0.82
N ASN A 723 23.65 -7.72 1.75
CA ASN A 723 23.92 -7.52 3.17
C ASN A 723 23.13 -6.37 3.83
N ILE A 724 21.87 -6.19 3.43
CA ILE A 724 21.01 -5.17 4.02
C ILE A 724 20.78 -5.45 5.51
N ALA A 725 20.66 -4.40 6.31
CA ALA A 725 20.43 -4.51 7.75
C ALA A 725 18.94 -4.67 8.11
N GLY A 726 18.03 -4.25 7.21
CA GLY A 726 16.59 -4.40 7.36
C GLY A 726 15.83 -3.99 6.12
N LEU A 727 14.52 -4.20 6.11
CA LEU A 727 13.64 -3.92 4.96
C LEU A 727 12.37 -3.20 5.40
N ILE A 728 11.96 -2.16 4.67
CA ILE A 728 10.65 -1.53 4.81
C ILE A 728 9.93 -1.55 3.46
N THR A 729 8.67 -1.99 3.43
CA THR A 729 7.85 -1.91 2.20
C THR A 729 6.66 -0.98 2.35
N CYS A 730 6.32 -0.22 1.30
CA CYS A 730 5.10 0.58 1.27
C CYS A 730 3.85 -0.31 1.29
N TYR A 731 3.85 -1.35 0.45
CA TYR A 731 2.76 -2.32 0.31
C TYR A 731 3.22 -3.76 0.50
N GLY A 732 2.41 -4.53 1.20
CA GLY A 732 2.55 -5.98 1.37
C GLY A 732 1.81 -6.45 2.61
N GLY A 733 1.41 -7.72 2.63
CA GLY A 733 0.81 -8.36 3.81
C GLY A 733 1.82 -9.12 4.70
N ALA A 734 1.37 -9.55 5.87
CA ALA A 734 2.14 -10.38 6.83
C ALA A 734 2.68 -11.70 6.23
N ASN A 735 2.06 -12.22 5.17
CA ASN A 735 2.48 -13.45 4.48
C ASN A 735 2.86 -13.18 3.02
N SER A 736 3.19 -11.93 2.70
CA SER A 736 3.83 -11.58 1.43
C SER A 736 5.16 -12.30 1.29
N HIS A 737 5.68 -12.34 0.07
CA HIS A 737 6.94 -13.01 -0.21
C HIS A 737 8.10 -12.41 0.59
N MET A 738 8.23 -11.07 0.61
CA MET A 738 9.27 -10.39 1.40
C MET A 738 9.14 -10.62 2.91
N ALA A 739 7.91 -10.74 3.45
CA ALA A 739 7.69 -11.02 4.86
C ALA A 739 8.24 -12.41 5.25
N ILE A 740 7.95 -13.43 4.44
CA ILE A 740 8.47 -14.78 4.65
C ILE A 740 9.99 -14.78 4.58
N ARG A 741 10.58 -14.09 3.59
CA ARG A 741 12.04 -14.00 3.41
C ARG A 741 12.76 -13.31 4.57
N ALA A 742 12.22 -12.18 5.02
CA ALA A 742 12.77 -11.49 6.18
C ALA A 742 12.71 -12.39 7.43
N SER A 743 11.63 -13.16 7.60
CA SER A 743 11.53 -14.14 8.68
C SER A 743 12.57 -15.25 8.55
N GLU A 744 12.74 -15.82 7.36
CA GLU A 744 13.69 -16.91 7.07
C GLU A 744 15.15 -16.51 7.33
N LEU A 745 15.49 -15.26 7.05
CA LEU A 745 16.84 -14.71 7.28
C LEU A 745 17.00 -14.16 8.70
N GLY A 746 15.93 -14.18 9.51
CA GLY A 746 15.88 -13.51 10.80
C GLY A 746 16.25 -12.03 10.68
N MET A 747 15.83 -11.35 9.63
CA MET A 747 16.12 -9.95 9.35
C MET A 747 14.95 -9.07 9.84
N PRO A 748 15.21 -8.01 10.62
CA PRO A 748 14.17 -7.04 10.97
C PRO A 748 13.54 -6.44 9.71
N ALA A 749 12.21 -6.54 9.59
CA ALA A 749 11.51 -5.93 8.46
C ALA A 749 10.13 -5.41 8.87
N VAL A 750 9.66 -4.36 8.19
CA VAL A 750 8.31 -3.83 8.35
C VAL A 750 7.61 -3.78 7.00
N ILE A 751 6.51 -4.52 6.89
CA ILE A 751 5.84 -4.76 5.61
C ILE A 751 4.49 -4.05 5.58
N GLY A 752 4.27 -3.23 4.55
CA GLY A 752 3.00 -2.51 4.37
C GLY A 752 2.86 -1.29 5.28
N VAL A 753 3.83 -0.37 5.30
CA VAL A 753 3.77 0.84 6.14
C VAL A 753 2.78 1.90 5.63
N GLY A 754 2.34 1.79 4.38
CA GLY A 754 1.48 2.77 3.72
C GLY A 754 2.21 3.99 3.16
N GLU A 755 1.60 4.70 2.19
CA GLU A 755 2.27 5.77 1.44
C GLU A 755 2.79 6.90 2.33
N GLU A 756 2.01 7.32 3.34
CA GLU A 756 2.37 8.45 4.20
C GLU A 756 3.63 8.16 5.04
N ASN A 757 3.66 7.00 5.71
CA ASN A 757 4.83 6.57 6.48
C ASN A 757 6.00 6.22 5.56
N PHE A 758 5.75 5.61 4.40
CA PHE A 758 6.81 5.28 3.44
C PHE A 758 7.55 6.53 2.95
N GLU A 759 6.81 7.58 2.56
CA GLU A 759 7.38 8.87 2.17
C GLU A 759 8.15 9.56 3.31
N LYS A 760 7.65 9.44 4.55
CA LYS A 760 8.36 9.92 5.74
C LYS A 760 9.69 9.18 5.91
N TYR A 761 9.68 7.86 5.79
CA TYR A 761 10.86 7.01 6.00
C TYR A 761 11.89 7.16 4.86
N LEU A 762 11.45 7.40 3.63
CA LEU A 762 12.35 7.71 2.50
C LEU A 762 13.18 8.98 2.70
N LYS A 763 12.68 9.93 3.49
CA LYS A 763 13.37 11.19 3.81
C LYS A 763 14.25 11.10 5.06
N ALA A 764 14.03 10.09 5.91
CA ALA A 764 14.81 9.88 7.11
C ALA A 764 16.21 9.39 6.74
N LYS A 765 17.26 9.98 7.34
CA LYS A 765 18.64 9.57 7.08
C LYS A 765 18.95 8.23 7.75
N LYS A 766 18.46 8.05 8.97
CA LYS A 766 18.63 6.83 9.75
C LYS A 766 17.27 6.43 10.33
N ILE A 767 17.04 5.12 10.44
CA ILE A 767 15.83 4.57 11.04
C ILE A 767 16.23 3.54 12.08
N ASN A 768 15.52 3.54 13.21
CA ASN A 768 15.46 2.42 14.13
C ASN A 768 14.14 1.66 13.94
N ILE A 769 14.23 0.35 13.74
CA ILE A 769 13.10 -0.58 13.71
C ILE A 769 13.18 -1.43 14.98
N GLU A 770 12.10 -1.51 15.74
CA GLU A 770 11.93 -2.46 16.84
C GLU A 770 10.75 -3.38 16.55
N CYS A 771 11.01 -4.62 16.10
CA CYS A 771 9.93 -5.51 15.67
C CYS A 771 9.14 -6.11 16.83
N GLU A 772 9.76 -6.30 18.00
CA GLU A 772 9.09 -6.83 19.21
C GLU A 772 8.08 -5.83 19.78
N SER A 773 8.44 -4.55 19.84
CA SER A 773 7.58 -3.48 20.35
C SER A 773 6.69 -2.85 19.27
N GLU A 774 6.83 -3.27 18.01
CA GLU A 774 6.14 -2.74 16.82
C GLU A 774 6.35 -1.23 16.62
N GLN A 775 7.61 -0.76 16.74
CA GLN A 775 7.97 0.66 16.68
C GLN A 775 8.97 0.99 15.58
N ILE A 776 8.85 2.21 15.04
CA ILE A 776 9.78 2.79 14.06
C ILE A 776 10.11 4.23 14.49
N PHE A 777 11.40 4.54 14.60
CA PHE A 777 11.88 5.88 14.92
C PHE A 777 12.75 6.42 13.77
N CYS A 778 12.41 7.60 13.27
CA CYS A 778 13.27 8.35 12.35
C CYS A 778 14.32 9.12 13.15
N LEU A 779 15.60 8.99 12.78
CA LEU A 779 16.75 9.55 13.48
C LEU A 779 17.57 10.48 12.59
#